data_AF-A0A2V2CFE3-F1
#
_entry.id   AF-A0A2V2CFE3-F1
#
_cell.length_a   1.000
_cell.length_b   1.000
_cell.length_c   1.000
_cell.angle_alpha   90.00
_cell.angle_beta   90.00
_cell.angle_gamma   90.00
#
_symmetry.space_group_name_H-M   'P 1'
#
loop_
_entity.id
_entity.type
_entity.pdbx_description
1 polymer ?
#
loop_
_entity_poly.entity_id
_entity_poly.type
_entity_poly.pdbx_seq_one_letter_code
_entity_poly.pdbx_strand_id
1 'polypeptide(L)'
;MKINKLTASFGKLENESLSFHQGLNVIYAPNESGKSTWCAFIRAMLYGVDSSERARAGYLPDKLRYAPWSGAPMEGSMEVTADRCEITLTRSTRAKNAPMREFSACYTGTNTPVEGMNGSNAGEMLIGVSRDVFRRSAFIGQGAVAVTGSPELEKRISAIVSTGEEHSSYSEADERLRAWQRKRRFNRRGMLPELEARMDDAQRRLSDMSGSVEDIRLMEEKLEQTRQSCAELEKAVTESRKKQRRDALERLHAGRSELKRRSEEHDAALTELSIRREALRAADFGSRSVDELTRETAEDISRLEALKKEEKKRGPLLPAILCFVLAVLLAAVYTSTQRLPFIILAALFGAGAVVLLLHYAKIRRAALEAQGQRRQILRKYQASAPEEIGAVLEEHRARWQAVEAAAQAELASREAYEKARESQTALEEGALAALDFSGGSSEAARLSRELSSRRAEAERISSQISSARGRLSALGDPLVLSSSLSCVREEHSQLLGEYEAITLAIDALKEADAEMQSRFSPELGRLAAEYMSAVTGGRYEDVLINRDFSARTRTKDEAVAREAEYLSAGTLDLMYLAVRLAVCELALPEGEPCPLIIDDALVNLDEPRLAQAMELLRRIAKKRQVILFTCRKQ
;
A
#
# COMPACT_ATOMS: atom_id res chain seq x y z
N MET A 1 -59.94 -54.30 -4.27
CA MET A 1 -59.32 -55.59 -3.90
C MET A 1 -60.08 -56.20 -2.73
N LYS A 2 -60.30 -57.52 -2.76
CA LYS A 2 -60.93 -58.31 -1.69
C LYS A 2 -60.05 -59.50 -1.35
N ILE A 3 -59.84 -59.77 -0.07
CA ILE A 3 -59.21 -61.00 0.41
C ILE A 3 -60.29 -62.08 0.52
N ASN A 4 -60.08 -63.23 -0.12
CA ASN A 4 -61.01 -64.36 -0.10
C ASN A 4 -60.60 -65.40 0.93
N LYS A 5 -59.32 -65.77 0.94
CA LYS A 5 -58.80 -66.83 1.81
C LYS A 5 -57.33 -66.61 2.15
N LEU A 6 -56.96 -66.94 3.38
CA LEU A 6 -55.58 -66.95 3.87
C LEU A 6 -55.26 -68.35 4.40
N THR A 7 -54.06 -68.84 4.11
CA THR A 7 -53.50 -70.06 4.71
C THR A 7 -52.08 -69.73 5.18
N ALA A 8 -51.75 -69.97 6.45
CA ALA A 8 -50.50 -69.49 7.02
C ALA A 8 -49.81 -70.49 7.96
N SER A 9 -48.50 -70.61 7.77
CA SER A 9 -47.52 -71.09 8.76
C SER A 9 -46.64 -69.90 9.16
N PHE A 10 -47.13 -69.08 10.09
CA PHE A 10 -46.57 -67.78 10.46
C PHE A 10 -46.74 -67.50 11.96
N GLY A 11 -45.65 -67.26 12.69
CA GLY A 11 -45.64 -67.04 14.13
C GLY A 11 -46.16 -68.25 14.91
N LYS A 12 -47.39 -68.17 15.41
CA LYS A 12 -48.04 -69.30 16.11
C LYS A 12 -49.08 -70.04 15.26
N LEU A 13 -49.33 -69.56 14.04
CA LEU A 13 -50.24 -70.21 13.10
C LEU A 13 -49.49 -71.39 12.48
N GLU A 14 -50.09 -72.58 12.51
CA GLU A 14 -49.52 -73.80 11.95
C GLU A 14 -50.47 -74.39 10.91
N ASN A 15 -50.24 -74.05 9.64
CA ASN A 15 -51.10 -74.43 8.51
C ASN A 15 -52.59 -74.14 8.76
N GLU A 16 -52.88 -73.05 9.46
CA GLU A 16 -54.25 -72.60 9.71
C GLU A 16 -54.79 -71.87 8.49
N SER A 17 -56.11 -71.84 8.32
CA SER A 17 -56.76 -71.09 7.24
C SER A 17 -57.96 -70.26 7.71
N LEU A 18 -58.14 -69.10 7.10
CA LEU A 18 -59.27 -68.20 7.32
C LEU A 18 -59.89 -67.82 5.97
N SER A 19 -61.21 -67.86 5.90
CA SER A 19 -61.97 -67.43 4.71
C SER A 19 -62.78 -66.19 5.04
N PHE A 20 -62.86 -65.26 4.09
CA PHE A 20 -63.52 -63.97 4.26
C PHE A 20 -64.56 -63.75 3.16
N HIS A 21 -65.62 -63.05 3.52
CA HIS A 21 -66.65 -62.61 2.60
C HIS A 21 -66.54 -61.11 2.31
N GLN A 22 -67.33 -60.62 1.36
CA GLN A 22 -67.42 -59.19 1.10
C GLN A 22 -68.15 -58.50 2.27
N GLY A 23 -67.79 -57.27 2.57
CA GLY A 23 -68.37 -56.52 3.68
C GLY A 23 -67.61 -56.69 4.99
N LEU A 24 -68.34 -56.68 6.12
CA LEU A 24 -67.78 -56.68 7.46
C LEU A 24 -67.55 -58.10 7.95
N ASN A 25 -66.29 -58.48 8.13
CA ASN A 25 -65.86 -59.75 8.70
C ASN A 25 -65.42 -59.50 10.15
N VAL A 26 -66.10 -60.11 11.12
CA VAL A 26 -65.75 -59.99 12.54
C VAL A 26 -65.19 -61.32 13.04
N ILE A 27 -63.89 -61.33 13.35
CA ILE A 27 -63.16 -62.50 13.84
C ILE A 27 -63.00 -62.36 15.35
N TYR A 28 -63.92 -63.01 16.06
CA TYR A 28 -63.89 -63.10 17.51
C TYR A 28 -63.03 -64.29 17.95
N ALA A 29 -61.98 -64.01 18.72
CA ALA A 29 -61.17 -65.05 19.35
C ALA A 29 -60.60 -64.54 20.69
N PRO A 30 -60.35 -65.43 21.68
CA PRO A 30 -59.65 -65.07 22.91
C PRO A 30 -58.31 -64.37 22.67
N ASN A 31 -57.79 -63.71 23.71
CA ASN A 31 -56.41 -63.24 23.68
C ASN A 31 -55.48 -64.43 23.49
N GLU A 32 -54.35 -64.19 22.83
CA GLU A 32 -53.38 -65.25 22.50
C GLU A 32 -53.86 -66.30 21.48
N SER A 33 -54.99 -66.11 20.79
CA SER A 33 -55.43 -67.05 19.73
C SER A 33 -54.82 -66.83 18.33
N GLY A 34 -54.37 -65.61 17.97
CA GLY A 34 -53.68 -65.40 16.67
C GLY A 34 -54.11 -64.20 15.84
N LYS A 35 -55.05 -63.42 16.36
CA LYS A 35 -55.55 -62.17 15.77
C LYS A 35 -54.46 -61.27 15.18
N SER A 36 -53.52 -60.81 16.00
CA SER A 36 -52.42 -59.94 15.54
C SER A 36 -51.42 -60.64 14.61
N THR A 37 -51.31 -61.97 14.71
CA THR A 37 -50.49 -62.79 13.81
C THR A 37 -51.11 -62.85 12.42
N TRP A 38 -52.43 -63.00 12.31
CA TRP A 38 -53.18 -62.92 11.05
C TRP A 38 -53.09 -61.52 10.40
N CYS A 39 -53.21 -60.46 11.20
CA CYS A 39 -53.06 -59.08 10.72
C CYS A 39 -51.66 -58.82 10.14
N ALA A 40 -50.62 -59.27 10.84
CA ALA A 40 -49.24 -59.16 10.37
C ALA A 40 -48.99 -60.05 9.13
N PHE A 41 -49.63 -61.22 9.04
CA PHE A 41 -49.55 -62.10 7.88
C PHE A 41 -50.13 -61.43 6.62
N ILE A 42 -51.28 -60.76 6.70
CA ILE A 42 -51.84 -60.02 5.54
C ILE A 42 -50.84 -58.97 5.04
N ARG A 43 -50.23 -58.21 5.95
CA ARG A 43 -49.19 -57.23 5.60
C ARG A 43 -47.97 -57.88 4.95
N ALA A 44 -47.51 -59.00 5.51
CA ALA A 44 -46.37 -59.76 4.99
C ALA A 44 -46.66 -60.34 3.59
N MET A 45 -47.89 -60.76 3.31
CA MET A 45 -48.29 -61.26 1.99
C MET A 45 -48.31 -60.15 0.93
N LEU A 46 -48.77 -58.95 1.29
CA LEU A 46 -48.83 -57.81 0.37
C LEU A 46 -47.45 -57.17 0.13
N TYR A 47 -46.69 -56.84 1.18
CA TYR A 47 -45.47 -56.04 1.08
C TYR A 47 -44.18 -56.78 1.46
N GLY A 48 -44.28 -58.06 1.81
CA GLY A 48 -43.13 -58.84 2.28
C GLY A 48 -42.75 -58.58 3.74
N VAL A 49 -41.76 -59.34 4.21
CA VAL A 49 -41.18 -59.19 5.56
C VAL A 49 -39.87 -58.43 5.44
N ASP A 50 -39.76 -57.31 6.16
CA ASP A 50 -38.55 -56.51 6.13
C ASP A 50 -37.36 -57.25 6.73
N SER A 51 -36.37 -57.52 5.89
CA SER A 51 -35.16 -58.22 6.31
C SER A 51 -34.05 -57.27 6.80
N SER A 52 -34.18 -55.97 6.54
CA SER A 52 -33.19 -54.94 6.89
C SER A 52 -33.28 -54.48 8.34
N GLU A 53 -34.47 -54.57 8.95
CA GLU A 53 -34.72 -54.20 10.33
C GLU A 53 -33.87 -55.02 11.32
N ARG A 54 -33.28 -54.34 12.32
CA ARG A 54 -32.45 -54.94 13.37
C ARG A 54 -33.15 -54.86 14.72
N ALA A 55 -32.94 -55.87 15.56
CA ALA A 55 -33.44 -55.86 16.92
C ALA A 55 -32.83 -54.69 17.71
N ARG A 56 -33.67 -53.99 18.47
CA ARG A 56 -33.28 -52.89 19.36
C ARG A 56 -34.02 -53.07 20.69
N ALA A 57 -33.59 -52.38 21.74
CA ALA A 57 -34.26 -52.44 23.04
C ALA A 57 -35.76 -52.09 22.89
N GLY A 58 -36.65 -53.00 23.27
CA GLY A 58 -38.10 -52.83 23.16
C GLY A 58 -38.71 -53.04 21.77
N TYR A 59 -37.92 -53.42 20.75
CA TYR A 59 -38.41 -53.66 19.39
C TYR A 59 -37.84 -54.94 18.77
N LEU A 60 -38.73 -55.89 18.45
CA LEU A 60 -38.41 -57.15 17.80
C LEU A 60 -38.89 -57.11 16.33
N PRO A 61 -37.99 -57.18 15.33
CA PRO A 61 -38.34 -57.18 13.92
C PRO A 61 -39.30 -58.32 13.54
N ASP A 62 -40.15 -58.08 12.54
CA ASP A 62 -41.18 -59.04 12.11
C ASP A 62 -40.59 -60.41 11.73
N LYS A 63 -39.39 -60.45 11.13
CA LYS A 63 -38.67 -61.68 10.77
C LYS A 63 -38.31 -62.58 11.95
N LEU A 64 -38.15 -62.01 13.15
CA LEU A 64 -37.88 -62.76 14.38
C LEU A 64 -39.16 -63.00 15.17
N ARG A 65 -40.04 -61.98 15.23
CA ARG A 65 -41.29 -62.02 15.99
C ARG A 65 -42.28 -63.08 15.48
N TYR A 66 -42.35 -63.25 14.16
CA TYR A 66 -43.31 -64.14 13.52
C TYR A 66 -42.64 -65.37 12.88
N ALA A 67 -41.43 -65.72 13.30
CA ALA A 67 -40.87 -67.03 12.99
C ALA A 67 -41.76 -68.13 13.61
N PRO A 68 -42.13 -69.19 12.85
CA PRO A 68 -42.96 -70.28 13.36
C PRO A 68 -42.38 -70.93 14.61
N TRP A 69 -43.18 -71.05 15.69
CA TRP A 69 -42.71 -71.61 16.97
C TRP A 69 -42.33 -73.09 16.89
N SER A 70 -42.95 -73.84 15.96
CA SER A 70 -42.59 -75.23 15.64
C SER A 70 -41.25 -75.39 14.90
N GLY A 71 -40.64 -74.29 14.42
CA GLY A 71 -39.45 -74.34 13.58
C GLY A 71 -39.73 -74.77 12.13
N ALA A 72 -41.00 -74.84 11.73
CA ALA A 72 -41.41 -75.01 10.34
C ALA A 72 -40.94 -73.83 9.47
N PRO A 73 -40.77 -74.03 8.15
CA PRO A 73 -40.54 -72.92 7.23
C PRO A 73 -41.69 -71.91 7.31
N MET A 74 -41.33 -70.63 7.26
CA MET A 74 -42.33 -69.57 7.25
C MET A 74 -42.92 -69.47 5.84
N GLU A 75 -44.20 -69.79 5.71
CA GLU A 75 -44.88 -69.85 4.41
C GLU A 75 -46.37 -69.56 4.52
N GLY A 76 -46.99 -69.25 3.39
CA GLY A 76 -48.43 -69.14 3.30
C GLY A 76 -48.93 -68.70 1.93
N SER A 77 -50.25 -68.74 1.78
CA SER A 77 -50.96 -68.32 0.58
C SER A 77 -52.09 -67.34 0.94
N MET A 78 -52.38 -66.45 0.00
CA MET A 78 -53.44 -65.46 0.08
C MET A 78 -54.15 -65.40 -1.26
N GLU A 79 -55.42 -65.80 -1.26
CA GLU A 79 -56.32 -65.70 -2.41
C GLU A 79 -57.06 -64.37 -2.34
N VAL A 80 -56.97 -63.60 -3.41
CA VAL A 80 -57.54 -62.26 -3.51
C VAL A 80 -58.31 -62.11 -4.81
N THR A 81 -59.35 -61.28 -4.79
CA THR A 81 -59.97 -60.78 -6.02
C THR A 81 -59.53 -59.33 -6.21
N ALA A 82 -58.83 -59.06 -7.31
CA ALA A 82 -58.42 -57.72 -7.71
C ALA A 82 -58.63 -57.55 -9.22
N ASP A 83 -59.13 -56.39 -9.63
CA ASP A 83 -59.53 -56.05 -10.99
C ASP A 83 -60.41 -57.12 -11.67
N ARG A 84 -61.37 -57.66 -10.92
CA ARG A 84 -62.25 -58.80 -11.31
C ARG A 84 -61.54 -60.12 -11.60
N CYS A 85 -60.23 -60.22 -11.34
CA CYS A 85 -59.45 -61.44 -11.45
C CYS A 85 -59.24 -62.07 -10.08
N GLU A 86 -59.30 -63.39 -10.00
CA GLU A 86 -58.87 -64.13 -8.81
C GLU A 86 -57.37 -64.42 -8.91
N ILE A 87 -56.62 -64.01 -7.91
CA ILE A 87 -55.16 -64.11 -7.84
C ILE A 87 -54.78 -64.83 -6.55
N THR A 88 -53.90 -65.82 -6.65
CA THR A 88 -53.29 -66.49 -5.52
C THR A 88 -51.86 -66.01 -5.36
N LEU A 89 -51.60 -65.29 -4.26
CA LEU A 89 -50.26 -64.94 -3.82
C LEU A 89 -49.71 -66.05 -2.94
N THR A 90 -48.50 -66.51 -3.22
CA THR A 90 -47.80 -67.51 -2.40
C THR A 90 -46.45 -66.94 -1.98
N ARG A 91 -46.16 -67.01 -0.69
CA ARG A 91 -44.85 -66.65 -0.14
C ARG A 91 -44.29 -67.80 0.68
N SER A 92 -43.03 -68.13 0.45
CA SER A 92 -42.38 -69.26 1.14
C SER A 92 -40.88 -69.02 1.35
N THR A 93 -40.25 -69.94 2.07
CA THR A 93 -38.80 -69.97 2.28
C THR A 93 -38.31 -71.41 2.36
N ARG A 94 -37.18 -71.71 1.73
CA ARG A 94 -36.51 -73.01 1.86
C ARG A 94 -35.65 -73.13 3.12
N ALA A 95 -35.28 -71.99 3.72
CA ALA A 95 -34.40 -71.96 4.88
C ALA A 95 -35.21 -71.86 6.18
N LYS A 96 -34.87 -72.72 7.16
CA LYS A 96 -35.45 -72.66 8.50
C LYS A 96 -35.20 -71.29 9.13
N ASN A 97 -36.24 -70.67 9.68
CA ASN A 97 -36.21 -69.35 10.33
C ASN A 97 -35.77 -68.18 9.43
N ALA A 98 -35.86 -68.32 8.10
CA ALA A 98 -35.61 -67.22 7.17
C ALA A 98 -36.90 -66.48 6.78
N PRO A 99 -36.84 -65.19 6.42
CA PRO A 99 -37.98 -64.44 5.90
C PRO A 99 -38.55 -65.09 4.62
N MET A 100 -39.85 -64.88 4.32
CA MET A 100 -40.50 -65.42 3.12
C MET A 100 -39.97 -64.74 1.84
N ARG A 101 -38.82 -65.20 1.35
CA ARG A 101 -38.10 -64.58 0.22
C ARG A 101 -38.62 -65.04 -1.14
N GLU A 102 -39.19 -66.24 -1.23
CA GLU A 102 -39.78 -66.75 -2.46
C GLU A 102 -41.21 -66.19 -2.58
N PHE A 103 -41.54 -65.64 -3.75
CA PHE A 103 -42.84 -65.06 -4.04
C PHE A 103 -43.33 -65.56 -5.41
N SER A 104 -44.61 -65.91 -5.49
CA SER A 104 -45.31 -66.21 -6.72
C SER A 104 -46.71 -65.60 -6.68
N ALA A 105 -47.18 -65.10 -7.82
CA ALA A 105 -48.53 -64.60 -8.01
C ALA A 105 -49.10 -65.21 -9.31
N CYS A 106 -50.15 -66.01 -9.20
CA CYS A 106 -50.80 -66.66 -10.34
C CYS A 106 -52.30 -66.40 -10.31
N TYR A 107 -52.96 -66.42 -11.48
CA TYR A 107 -54.42 -66.43 -11.51
C TYR A 107 -54.95 -67.72 -10.87
N THR A 108 -55.87 -67.59 -9.92
CA THR A 108 -56.37 -68.71 -9.11
C THR A 108 -56.95 -69.82 -9.99
N GLY A 109 -56.60 -71.07 -9.68
CA GLY A 109 -56.98 -72.25 -10.49
C GLY A 109 -56.16 -72.44 -11.77
N THR A 110 -55.20 -71.56 -12.04
CA THR A 110 -54.25 -71.68 -13.16
C THR A 110 -52.80 -71.63 -12.66
N ASN A 111 -51.85 -72.02 -13.51
CA ASN A 111 -50.41 -71.79 -13.28
C ASN A 111 -49.88 -70.59 -14.07
N THR A 112 -50.76 -69.71 -14.54
CA THR A 112 -50.38 -68.53 -15.33
C THR A 112 -49.98 -67.40 -14.37
N PRO A 113 -48.72 -66.91 -14.43
CA PRO A 113 -48.27 -65.83 -13.56
C PRO A 113 -48.93 -64.50 -13.92
N VAL A 114 -49.12 -63.63 -12.93
CA VAL A 114 -49.57 -62.25 -13.14
C VAL A 114 -48.36 -61.41 -13.59
N GLU A 115 -48.41 -60.90 -14.82
CA GLU A 115 -47.31 -60.17 -15.43
C GLU A 115 -46.98 -58.89 -14.64
N GLY A 116 -45.68 -58.62 -14.42
CA GLY A 116 -45.21 -57.44 -13.69
C GLY A 116 -45.31 -57.51 -12.16
N MET A 117 -45.97 -58.52 -11.58
CA MET A 117 -46.13 -58.67 -10.14
C MET A 117 -44.97 -59.45 -9.51
N ASN A 118 -44.33 -58.87 -8.50
CA ASN A 118 -43.22 -59.45 -7.75
C ASN A 118 -43.36 -59.19 -6.24
N GLY A 119 -42.47 -59.79 -5.45
CA GLY A 119 -42.56 -59.76 -3.99
C GLY A 119 -42.41 -58.38 -3.35
N SER A 120 -41.89 -57.38 -4.07
CA SER A 120 -41.75 -55.99 -3.58
C SER A 120 -42.90 -55.08 -3.99
N ASN A 121 -43.50 -55.29 -5.16
CA ASN A 121 -44.55 -54.42 -5.70
C ASN A 121 -45.98 -55.01 -5.61
N ALA A 122 -46.14 -56.25 -5.11
CA ALA A 122 -47.45 -56.91 -5.07
C ALA A 122 -48.54 -56.08 -4.38
N GLY A 123 -48.25 -55.51 -3.21
CA GLY A 123 -49.18 -54.63 -2.49
C GLY A 123 -49.52 -53.36 -3.26
N GLU A 124 -48.52 -52.70 -3.85
CA GLU A 124 -48.70 -51.49 -4.67
C GLU A 124 -49.51 -51.78 -5.94
N MET A 125 -49.28 -52.90 -6.60
CA MET A 125 -50.00 -53.29 -7.81
C MET A 125 -51.45 -53.72 -7.51
N LEU A 126 -51.71 -54.36 -6.37
CA LEU A 126 -53.05 -54.82 -5.98
C LEU A 126 -53.93 -53.74 -5.35
N ILE A 127 -53.32 -52.74 -4.70
CA ILE A 127 -54.02 -51.77 -3.85
C ILE A 127 -53.79 -50.32 -4.33
N GLY A 128 -52.74 -50.08 -5.12
CA GLY A 128 -52.39 -48.75 -5.62
C GLY A 128 -51.68 -47.86 -4.60
N VAL A 129 -51.21 -48.42 -3.48
CA VAL A 129 -50.56 -47.64 -2.41
C VAL A 129 -49.32 -48.35 -1.86
N SER A 130 -48.38 -47.58 -1.34
CA SER A 130 -47.15 -48.08 -0.72
C SER A 130 -47.42 -48.75 0.64
N ARG A 131 -46.43 -49.51 1.13
CA ARG A 131 -46.47 -50.18 2.45
C ARG A 131 -46.80 -49.22 3.59
N ASP A 132 -46.19 -48.02 3.57
CA ASP A 132 -46.41 -47.00 4.59
C ASP A 132 -47.80 -46.41 4.52
N VAL A 133 -48.28 -46.06 3.33
CA VAL A 133 -49.63 -45.53 3.14
C VAL A 133 -50.64 -46.56 3.62
N PHE A 134 -50.50 -47.83 3.26
CA PHE A 134 -51.34 -48.91 3.76
C PHE A 134 -51.30 -49.06 5.29
N ARG A 135 -50.09 -49.04 5.88
CA ARG A 135 -49.91 -49.15 7.34
C ARG A 135 -50.53 -47.97 8.11
N ARG A 136 -50.46 -46.77 7.54
CA ARG A 136 -50.89 -45.52 8.18
C ARG A 136 -52.39 -45.27 7.99
N SER A 137 -52.95 -45.69 6.86
CA SER A 137 -54.38 -45.52 6.52
C SER A 137 -55.22 -46.77 6.82
N ALA A 138 -55.15 -47.79 5.96
CA ALA A 138 -56.05 -48.94 5.92
C ALA A 138 -55.75 -50.05 6.97
N PHE A 139 -54.64 -49.95 7.70
CA PHE A 139 -54.29 -50.90 8.76
C PHE A 139 -54.31 -50.24 10.14
N ILE A 140 -55.28 -50.61 10.98
CA ILE A 140 -55.43 -50.10 12.35
C ILE A 140 -54.99 -51.20 13.33
N GLY A 141 -53.74 -51.16 13.78
CA GLY A 141 -53.18 -52.16 14.69
C GLY A 141 -53.64 -52.06 16.16
N GLN A 142 -53.27 -53.06 16.97
CA GLN A 142 -53.55 -53.08 18.40
C GLN A 142 -52.97 -51.86 19.12
N GLY A 143 -53.81 -51.17 19.91
CA GLY A 143 -53.43 -49.94 20.63
C GLY A 143 -53.18 -48.74 19.71
N ALA A 144 -53.38 -48.86 18.40
CA ALA A 144 -53.10 -47.77 17.47
C ALA A 144 -54.10 -46.62 17.55
N VAL A 145 -55.27 -46.85 18.15
CA VAL A 145 -56.32 -45.85 18.38
C VAL A 145 -56.13 -45.10 19.70
N ALA A 146 -55.47 -45.72 20.69
CA ALA A 146 -55.17 -45.07 21.95
C ALA A 146 -54.20 -43.91 21.73
N VAL A 147 -54.61 -42.70 22.13
CA VAL A 147 -53.79 -41.49 22.05
C VAL A 147 -53.79 -40.78 23.40
N THR A 148 -52.61 -40.40 23.87
CA THR A 148 -52.43 -39.88 25.24
C THR A 148 -52.44 -38.34 25.34
N GLY A 149 -52.58 -37.62 24.21
CA GLY A 149 -52.72 -36.15 24.17
C GLY A 149 -52.77 -35.53 22.76
N SER A 150 -53.01 -34.22 22.66
CA SER A 150 -53.11 -33.48 21.38
C SER A 150 -51.82 -33.44 20.54
N PRO A 151 -50.61 -33.23 21.12
CA PRO A 151 -49.38 -33.19 20.31
C PRO A 151 -49.07 -34.53 19.63
N GLU A 152 -49.47 -35.64 20.28
CA GLU A 152 -49.35 -36.97 19.70
C GLU A 152 -50.34 -37.17 18.54
N LEU A 153 -51.56 -36.64 18.68
CA LEU A 153 -52.59 -36.65 17.63
C LEU A 153 -52.14 -35.87 16.40
N GLU A 154 -51.68 -34.63 16.57
CA GLU A 154 -51.19 -33.74 15.51
C GLU A 154 -50.03 -34.36 14.74
N LYS A 155 -49.05 -34.91 15.46
CA LYS A 155 -47.91 -35.61 14.86
C LYS A 155 -48.35 -36.83 14.04
N ARG A 156 -49.34 -37.60 14.54
CA ARG A 156 -49.88 -38.76 13.82
C ARG A 156 -50.66 -38.33 12.59
N ILE A 157 -51.50 -37.30 12.65
CA ILE A 157 -52.27 -36.80 11.50
C ILE A 157 -51.31 -36.24 10.44
N SER A 158 -50.35 -35.38 10.83
CA SER A 158 -49.33 -34.85 9.95
C SER A 158 -48.53 -35.96 9.25
N ALA A 159 -48.14 -37.01 9.97
CA ALA A 159 -47.43 -38.15 9.38
C ALA A 159 -48.26 -38.98 8.39
N ILE A 160 -49.60 -38.95 8.48
CA ILE A 160 -50.48 -39.63 7.53
C ILE A 160 -50.70 -38.77 6.28
N VAL A 161 -50.83 -37.44 6.44
CA VAL A 161 -51.13 -36.50 5.34
C VAL A 161 -49.90 -36.10 4.53
N SER A 162 -48.75 -35.93 5.18
CA SER A 162 -47.56 -35.34 4.55
C SER A 162 -46.74 -36.30 3.67
N THR A 163 -46.93 -37.62 3.75
CA THR A 163 -45.96 -38.58 3.18
C THR A 163 -46.61 -39.76 2.47
N GLY A 164 -47.29 -39.51 1.36
CA GLY A 164 -47.61 -40.58 0.40
C GLY A 164 -46.39 -41.42 -0.02
N GLU A 165 -45.15 -40.98 0.24
CA GLU A 165 -43.90 -41.71 0.02
C GLU A 165 -42.87 -41.50 1.15
N GLU A 166 -41.90 -42.42 1.23
CA GLU A 166 -41.12 -42.77 2.43
C GLU A 166 -39.92 -41.86 2.74
N HIS A 167 -39.55 -40.86 1.89
CA HIS A 167 -38.21 -40.24 2.01
C HIS A 167 -38.06 -38.71 1.97
N SER A 168 -39.13 -37.92 1.86
CA SER A 168 -38.99 -36.45 1.93
C SER A 168 -40.27 -35.72 2.32
N SER A 169 -40.29 -35.12 3.51
CA SER A 169 -41.31 -34.14 3.90
C SER A 169 -40.98 -32.76 3.32
N TYR A 170 -42.01 -31.97 2.97
CA TYR A 170 -41.86 -30.56 2.57
C TYR A 170 -40.93 -29.79 3.51
N SER A 171 -41.14 -29.92 4.83
CA SER A 171 -40.35 -29.19 5.83
C SER A 171 -38.87 -29.58 5.79
N GLU A 172 -38.56 -30.85 5.54
CA GLU A 172 -37.18 -31.32 5.44
C GLU A 172 -36.50 -30.84 4.15
N ALA A 173 -37.23 -30.83 3.04
CA ALA A 173 -36.73 -30.31 1.76
C ALA A 173 -36.50 -28.80 1.83
N ASP A 174 -37.45 -28.03 2.39
CA ASP A 174 -37.31 -26.58 2.59
C ASP A 174 -36.13 -26.25 3.52
N GLU A 175 -35.97 -26.94 4.65
CA GLU A 175 -34.82 -26.73 5.55
C GLU A 175 -33.48 -27.00 4.87
N ARG A 176 -33.38 -28.09 4.11
CA ARG A 176 -32.17 -28.44 3.34
C ARG A 176 -31.85 -27.40 2.27
N LEU A 177 -32.84 -26.98 1.49
CA LEU A 177 -32.68 -25.95 0.45
C LEU A 177 -32.27 -24.61 1.07
N ARG A 178 -32.90 -24.19 2.17
CA ARG A 178 -32.50 -22.98 2.90
C ARG A 178 -31.10 -23.08 3.48
N ALA A 179 -30.68 -24.25 3.95
CA ALA A 179 -29.31 -24.47 4.39
C ALA A 179 -28.31 -24.30 3.23
N TRP A 180 -28.63 -24.83 2.05
CA TRP A 180 -27.83 -24.65 0.83
C TRP A 180 -27.81 -23.20 0.34
N GLN A 181 -28.93 -22.49 0.44
CA GLN A 181 -29.06 -21.07 0.11
C GLN A 181 -28.19 -20.21 1.03
N ARG A 182 -28.26 -20.44 2.35
CA ARG A 182 -27.45 -19.73 3.36
C ARG A 182 -25.95 -19.95 3.15
N LYS A 183 -25.51 -21.16 2.81
CA LYS A 183 -24.07 -21.42 2.53
C LYS A 183 -23.53 -20.53 1.40
N ARG A 184 -24.34 -20.29 0.36
CA ARG A 184 -23.95 -19.44 -0.78
C ARG A 184 -24.02 -17.96 -0.43
N ARG A 185 -25.13 -17.52 0.17
CA ARG A 185 -25.33 -16.12 0.59
C ARG A 185 -25.84 -16.05 2.02
N PHE A 186 -24.94 -15.71 2.95
CA PHE A 186 -25.27 -15.39 4.33
C PHE A 186 -24.52 -14.13 4.77
N ASN A 187 -25.27 -13.02 4.90
CA ASN A 187 -24.71 -11.72 5.29
C ASN A 187 -23.41 -11.41 4.50
N ARG A 188 -22.32 -11.11 5.21
CA ARG A 188 -20.97 -10.90 4.66
C ARG A 188 -20.06 -12.13 4.71
N ARG A 189 -20.56 -13.29 5.15
CA ARG A 189 -19.75 -14.52 5.38
C ARG A 189 -20.16 -15.71 4.50
N GLY A 190 -21.02 -15.49 3.51
CA GLY A 190 -21.32 -16.49 2.50
C GLY A 190 -20.21 -16.59 1.46
N MET A 191 -20.19 -17.69 0.72
CA MET A 191 -19.23 -17.92 -0.37
C MET A 191 -19.29 -16.81 -1.45
N LEU A 192 -20.49 -16.32 -1.81
CA LEU A 192 -20.64 -15.23 -2.78
C LEU A 192 -19.98 -13.92 -2.31
N PRO A 193 -20.30 -13.37 -1.12
CA PRO A 193 -19.60 -12.20 -0.57
C PRO A 193 -18.07 -12.35 -0.49
N GLU A 194 -17.57 -13.56 -0.21
CA GLU A 194 -16.13 -13.82 -0.15
C GLU A 194 -15.49 -13.75 -1.55
N LEU A 195 -16.14 -14.32 -2.56
CA LEU A 195 -15.71 -14.20 -3.96
C LEU A 195 -15.79 -12.74 -4.44
N GLU A 196 -16.85 -12.01 -4.11
CA GLU A 196 -16.99 -10.58 -4.41
C GLU A 196 -15.85 -9.76 -3.81
N ALA A 197 -15.52 -9.99 -2.53
CA ALA A 197 -14.40 -9.32 -1.88
C ALA A 197 -13.04 -9.65 -2.52
N ARG A 198 -12.83 -10.91 -2.92
CA ARG A 198 -11.62 -11.34 -3.65
C ARG A 198 -11.52 -10.70 -5.03
N MET A 199 -12.65 -10.58 -5.75
CA MET A 199 -12.71 -9.91 -7.05
C MET A 199 -12.38 -8.43 -6.92
N ASP A 200 -12.97 -7.75 -5.93
CA ASP A 200 -12.71 -6.34 -5.65
C ASP A 200 -11.24 -6.07 -5.30
N ASP A 201 -10.63 -6.92 -4.46
CA ASP A 201 -9.21 -6.82 -4.12
C ASP A 201 -8.31 -7.01 -5.33
N ALA A 202 -8.56 -8.06 -6.13
CA ALA A 202 -7.78 -8.30 -7.36
C ALA A 202 -7.94 -7.17 -8.39
N GLN A 203 -9.15 -6.62 -8.55
CA GLN A 203 -9.42 -5.51 -9.45
C GLN A 203 -8.72 -4.22 -8.98
N ARG A 204 -8.71 -3.94 -7.67
CA ARG A 204 -7.97 -2.81 -7.09
C ARG A 204 -6.47 -2.94 -7.31
N ARG A 205 -5.90 -4.12 -7.05
CA ARG A 205 -4.47 -4.37 -7.29
C ARG A 205 -4.09 -4.14 -8.75
N LEU A 206 -4.89 -4.64 -9.71
CA LEU A 206 -4.65 -4.40 -11.14
C LEU A 206 -4.71 -2.92 -11.50
N SER A 207 -5.66 -2.18 -10.92
CA SER A 207 -5.77 -0.73 -11.10
C SER A 207 -4.54 0.00 -10.54
N ASP A 208 -4.08 -0.37 -9.35
CA ASP A 208 -2.89 0.22 -8.71
C ASP A 208 -1.61 -0.06 -9.50
N MET A 209 -1.50 -1.27 -10.07
CA MET A 209 -0.39 -1.64 -10.97
C MET A 209 -0.42 -0.78 -12.24
N SER A 210 -1.59 -0.64 -12.87
CA SER A 210 -1.74 0.19 -14.07
C SER A 210 -1.37 1.65 -13.79
N GLY A 211 -1.83 2.20 -12.65
CA GLY A 211 -1.46 3.55 -12.23
C GLY A 211 0.05 3.70 -11.98
N SER A 212 0.67 2.71 -11.31
CA SER A 212 2.10 2.70 -11.03
C SER A 212 2.95 2.66 -12.31
N VAL A 213 2.50 1.92 -13.34
CA VAL A 213 3.18 1.87 -14.65
C VAL A 213 3.17 3.24 -15.33
N GLU A 214 2.02 3.93 -15.32
CA GLU A 214 1.91 5.27 -15.91
C GLU A 214 2.74 6.30 -15.13
N ASP A 215 2.74 6.24 -13.80
CA ASP A 215 3.57 7.09 -12.94
C ASP A 215 5.06 6.90 -13.22
N ILE A 216 5.52 5.65 -13.36
CA ILE A 216 6.91 5.32 -13.72
C ILE A 216 7.26 5.93 -15.07
N ARG A 217 6.38 5.77 -16.08
CA ARG A 217 6.57 6.31 -17.42
C ARG A 217 6.73 7.83 -17.40
N LEU A 218 5.86 8.55 -16.69
CA LEU A 218 5.94 10.00 -16.55
C LEU A 218 7.23 10.45 -15.84
N MET A 219 7.64 9.72 -14.80
CA MET A 219 8.91 10.00 -14.13
C MET A 219 10.13 9.74 -15.03
N GLU A 220 10.09 8.71 -15.86
CA GLU A 220 11.15 8.41 -16.83
C GLU A 220 11.28 9.51 -17.88
N GLU A 221 10.16 10.01 -18.40
CA GLU A 221 10.16 11.16 -19.32
C GLU A 221 10.75 12.41 -18.67
N LYS A 222 10.35 12.70 -17.41
CA LYS A 222 10.90 13.83 -16.65
C LYS A 222 12.40 13.65 -16.35
N LEU A 223 12.84 12.42 -16.06
CA LEU A 223 14.25 12.10 -15.82
C LEU A 223 15.07 12.37 -17.07
N GLU A 224 14.57 11.97 -18.24
CA GLU A 224 15.23 12.19 -19.51
C GLU A 224 15.36 13.69 -19.84
N GLN A 225 14.28 14.47 -19.65
CA GLN A 225 14.33 15.94 -19.80
C GLN A 225 15.35 16.57 -18.83
N THR A 226 15.38 16.12 -17.58
CA THR A 226 16.34 16.62 -16.58
C THR A 226 17.78 16.28 -16.94
N ARG A 227 18.02 15.07 -17.48
CA ARG A 227 19.35 14.64 -17.95
C ARG A 227 19.82 15.45 -19.14
N GLN A 228 18.93 15.76 -20.08
CA GLN A 228 19.24 16.64 -21.21
C GLN A 228 19.64 18.04 -20.73
N SER A 229 18.87 18.63 -19.80
CA SER A 229 19.21 19.92 -19.18
C SER A 229 20.55 19.87 -18.43
N CYS A 230 20.86 18.77 -17.73
CA CYS A 230 22.18 18.59 -17.11
C CYS A 230 23.32 18.60 -18.16
N ALA A 231 23.13 17.93 -19.29
CA ALA A 231 24.14 17.87 -20.35
C ALA A 231 24.39 19.24 -20.99
N GLU A 232 23.34 20.05 -21.17
CA GLU A 232 23.44 21.43 -21.65
C GLU A 232 24.16 22.34 -20.65
N LEU A 233 23.79 22.27 -19.38
CA LEU A 233 24.45 23.03 -18.31
C LEU A 233 25.92 22.63 -18.15
N GLU A 234 26.25 21.34 -18.29
CA GLU A 234 27.64 20.87 -18.24
C GLU A 234 28.49 21.47 -19.36
N LYS A 235 27.97 21.52 -20.59
CA LYS A 235 28.62 22.22 -21.70
C LYS A 235 28.82 23.70 -21.36
N ALA A 236 27.78 24.40 -20.89
CA ALA A 236 27.86 25.81 -20.52
C ALA A 236 28.88 26.09 -19.40
N VAL A 237 28.94 25.23 -18.37
CA VAL A 237 29.95 25.32 -17.30
C VAL A 237 31.36 25.18 -17.88
N THR A 238 31.59 24.20 -18.76
CA THR A 238 32.92 23.99 -19.34
C THR A 238 33.37 25.16 -20.21
N GLU A 239 32.46 25.75 -21.00
CA GLU A 239 32.76 26.93 -21.81
C GLU A 239 33.02 28.17 -20.95
N SER A 240 32.18 28.41 -19.94
CA SER A 240 32.35 29.53 -19.01
C SER A 240 33.69 29.44 -18.26
N ARG A 241 34.07 28.25 -17.76
CA ARG A 241 35.38 28.02 -17.11
C ARG A 241 36.55 28.28 -18.06
N LYS A 242 36.47 27.84 -19.32
CA LYS A 242 37.51 28.08 -20.33
C LYS A 242 37.68 29.58 -20.58
N LYS A 243 36.58 30.31 -20.76
CA LYS A 243 36.59 31.77 -20.96
C LYS A 243 37.20 32.50 -19.77
N GLN A 244 36.75 32.20 -18.55
CA GLN A 244 37.27 32.85 -17.33
C GLN A 244 38.75 32.55 -17.09
N ARG A 245 39.22 31.32 -17.34
CA ARG A 245 40.65 30.98 -17.28
C ARG A 245 41.48 31.80 -18.26
N ARG A 246 40.99 31.93 -19.49
CA ARG A 246 41.67 32.72 -20.52
C ARG A 246 41.75 34.19 -20.12
N ASP A 247 40.62 34.79 -19.72
CA ASP A 247 40.57 36.21 -19.33
C ASP A 247 41.47 36.50 -18.11
N ALA A 248 41.50 35.59 -17.13
CA ALA A 248 42.37 35.71 -15.96
C ALA A 248 43.86 35.63 -16.34
N LEU A 249 44.23 34.66 -17.20
CA LEU A 249 45.61 34.52 -17.69
C LEU A 249 46.06 35.74 -18.50
N GLU A 250 45.21 36.26 -19.39
CA GLU A 250 45.52 37.47 -20.18
C GLU A 250 45.76 38.68 -19.28
N ARG A 251 44.91 38.91 -18.27
CA ARG A 251 45.08 40.00 -17.29
C ARG A 251 46.35 39.86 -16.46
N LEU A 252 46.65 38.66 -15.96
CA LEU A 252 47.86 38.40 -15.18
C LEU A 252 49.12 38.57 -16.03
N HIS A 253 49.10 38.14 -17.28
CA HIS A 253 50.22 38.31 -18.19
C HIS A 253 50.46 39.80 -18.48
N ALA A 254 49.41 40.57 -18.76
CA ALA A 254 49.49 42.02 -18.94
C ALA A 254 50.07 42.72 -17.70
N GLY A 255 49.55 42.41 -16.51
CA GLY A 255 50.05 42.95 -15.25
C GLY A 255 51.52 42.63 -14.99
N ARG A 256 51.95 41.37 -15.20
CA ARG A 256 53.37 40.96 -15.06
C ARG A 256 54.28 41.69 -16.05
N SER A 257 53.82 41.87 -17.29
CA SER A 257 54.60 42.59 -18.30
C SER A 257 54.80 44.06 -17.94
N GLU A 258 53.76 44.71 -17.41
CA GLU A 258 53.84 46.09 -16.93
C GLU A 258 54.74 46.21 -15.68
N LEU A 259 54.59 45.31 -14.70
CA LEU A 259 55.46 45.29 -13.51
C LEU A 259 56.93 45.10 -13.89
N LYS A 260 57.22 44.19 -14.82
CA LYS A 260 58.58 43.98 -15.33
C LYS A 260 59.13 45.23 -15.99
N ARG A 261 58.35 45.88 -16.87
CA ARG A 261 58.73 47.15 -17.51
C ARG A 261 59.03 48.24 -16.49
N ARG A 262 58.18 48.40 -15.46
CA ARG A 262 58.39 49.40 -14.40
C ARG A 262 59.59 49.09 -13.51
N SER A 263 59.87 47.81 -13.25
CA SER A 263 61.07 47.38 -12.53
C SER A 263 62.33 47.76 -13.32
N GLU A 264 62.37 47.47 -14.62
CA GLU A 264 63.50 47.81 -15.49
C GLU A 264 63.70 49.34 -15.58
N GLU A 265 62.62 50.12 -15.67
CA GLU A 265 62.68 51.60 -15.61
C GLU A 265 63.24 52.11 -14.28
N HIS A 266 62.85 51.50 -13.16
CA HIS A 266 63.33 51.86 -11.84
C HIS A 266 64.80 51.49 -11.63
N ASP A 267 65.21 50.28 -12.02
CA ASP A 267 66.60 49.82 -11.96
C ASP A 267 67.54 50.71 -12.79
N ALA A 268 67.08 51.14 -13.98
CA ALA A 268 67.80 52.07 -14.83
C ALA A 268 67.94 53.46 -14.18
N ALA A 269 66.87 53.99 -13.59
CA ALA A 269 66.91 55.28 -12.89
C ALA A 269 67.81 55.24 -11.63
N LEU A 270 67.79 54.12 -10.89
CA LEU A 270 68.66 53.90 -9.73
C LEU A 270 70.14 53.84 -10.14
N THR A 271 70.43 53.15 -11.25
CA THR A 271 71.78 53.07 -11.81
C THR A 271 72.27 54.44 -12.26
N GLU A 272 71.44 55.20 -12.97
CA GLU A 272 71.76 56.56 -13.41
C GLU A 272 72.01 57.50 -12.21
N LEU A 273 71.15 57.45 -11.19
CA LEU A 273 71.35 58.20 -9.95
C LEU A 273 72.67 57.85 -9.26
N SER A 274 73.04 56.56 -9.22
CA SER A 274 74.32 56.12 -8.67
C SER A 274 75.49 56.72 -9.43
N ILE A 275 75.48 56.62 -10.77
CA ILE A 275 76.52 57.18 -11.65
C ILE A 275 76.65 58.69 -11.44
N ARG A 276 75.54 59.44 -11.40
CA ARG A 276 75.55 60.89 -11.20
C ARG A 276 76.08 61.28 -9.83
N ARG A 277 75.70 60.54 -8.77
CA ARG A 277 76.20 60.77 -7.40
C ARG A 277 77.70 60.50 -7.29
N GLU A 278 78.20 59.45 -7.93
CA GLU A 278 79.64 59.16 -7.98
C GLU A 278 80.41 60.26 -8.73
N ALA A 279 79.89 60.70 -9.87
CA ALA A 279 80.49 61.80 -10.64
C ALA A 279 80.55 63.12 -9.84
N LEU A 280 79.51 63.43 -9.06
CA LEU A 280 79.48 64.61 -8.18
C LEU A 280 80.48 64.46 -7.02
N ARG A 281 80.58 63.27 -6.41
CA ARG A 281 81.56 63.00 -5.34
C ARG A 281 83.01 63.09 -5.81
N ALA A 282 83.28 62.69 -7.05
CA ALA A 282 84.61 62.74 -7.66
C ALA A 282 85.01 64.15 -8.14
N ALA A 283 84.08 65.12 -8.15
CA ALA A 283 84.35 66.49 -8.58
C ALA A 283 85.11 67.31 -7.51
N ASP A 284 85.72 68.42 -7.93
CA ASP A 284 86.63 69.24 -7.11
C ASP A 284 86.01 69.80 -5.82
N PHE A 285 84.71 70.06 -5.80
CA PHE A 285 84.00 70.52 -4.60
C PHE A 285 83.22 69.41 -3.86
N GLY A 286 83.33 68.16 -4.30
CA GLY A 286 82.68 67.00 -3.70
C GLY A 286 81.16 67.19 -3.51
N SER A 287 80.64 66.90 -2.31
CA SER A 287 79.20 67.01 -2.00
C SER A 287 78.80 68.36 -1.38
N ARG A 288 79.60 69.42 -1.56
CA ARG A 288 79.29 70.74 -0.99
C ARG A 288 78.15 71.40 -1.77
N SER A 289 77.29 72.11 -1.03
CA SER A 289 76.10 72.73 -1.61
C SER A 289 76.47 73.87 -2.55
N VAL A 290 75.69 74.03 -3.63
CA VAL A 290 75.90 75.09 -4.63
C VAL A 290 75.75 76.48 -4.00
N ASP A 291 74.84 76.65 -3.04
CA ASP A 291 74.57 77.94 -2.39
C ASP A 291 75.74 78.40 -1.50
N GLU A 292 76.34 77.49 -0.73
CA GLU A 292 77.51 77.79 0.10
C GLU A 292 78.72 78.14 -0.78
N LEU A 293 78.95 77.36 -1.85
CA LEU A 293 80.05 77.59 -2.78
C LEU A 293 79.88 78.89 -3.56
N THR A 294 78.65 79.27 -3.92
CA THR A 294 78.36 80.54 -4.61
C THR A 294 78.66 81.74 -3.72
N ARG A 295 78.34 81.67 -2.42
CA ARG A 295 78.69 82.73 -1.45
C ARG A 295 80.20 82.79 -1.24
N GLU A 296 80.84 81.65 -1.03
CA GLU A 296 82.27 81.53 -0.75
C GLU A 296 83.12 82.02 -1.95
N THR A 297 82.75 81.65 -3.18
CA THR A 297 83.41 82.13 -4.41
C THR A 297 83.20 83.63 -4.63
N ALA A 298 82.01 84.19 -4.35
CA ALA A 298 81.76 85.62 -4.49
C ALA A 298 82.62 86.46 -3.52
N GLU A 299 82.77 86.01 -2.27
CA GLU A 299 83.67 86.62 -1.28
C GLU A 299 85.14 86.52 -1.71
N ASP A 300 85.57 85.36 -2.18
CA ASP A 300 86.95 85.11 -2.60
C ASP A 300 87.31 85.84 -3.91
N ILE A 301 86.38 85.99 -4.87
CA ILE A 301 86.56 86.83 -6.07
C ILE A 301 86.70 88.30 -5.67
N SER A 302 85.85 88.80 -4.76
CA SER A 302 85.95 90.17 -4.25
C SER A 302 87.28 90.44 -3.54
N ARG A 303 87.79 89.45 -2.78
CA ARG A 303 89.13 89.50 -2.17
C ARG A 303 90.23 89.49 -3.21
N LEU A 304 90.15 88.67 -4.26
CA LEU A 304 91.12 88.63 -5.35
C LEU A 304 91.23 90.00 -6.07
N GLU A 305 90.12 90.69 -6.27
CA GLU A 305 90.11 92.04 -6.85
C GLU A 305 90.75 93.09 -5.94
N ALA A 306 90.47 93.03 -4.63
CA ALA A 306 91.09 93.91 -3.65
C ALA A 306 92.62 93.71 -3.58
N LEU A 307 93.07 92.44 -3.54
CA LEU A 307 94.49 92.07 -3.52
C LEU A 307 95.21 92.49 -4.81
N LYS A 308 94.55 92.42 -5.97
CA LYS A 308 95.08 92.92 -7.25
C LYS A 308 95.29 94.44 -7.25
N LYS A 309 94.45 95.20 -6.54
CA LYS A 309 94.64 96.66 -6.36
C LYS A 309 95.81 96.98 -5.44
N GLU A 310 96.05 96.17 -4.41
CA GLU A 310 97.20 96.34 -3.51
C GLU A 310 98.54 95.99 -4.15
N GLU A 311 98.58 94.94 -4.99
CA GLU A 311 99.76 94.55 -5.77
C GLU A 311 100.25 95.65 -6.73
N LYS A 312 99.34 96.48 -7.26
CA LYS A 312 99.67 97.57 -8.21
C LYS A 312 100.20 98.86 -7.56
N LYS A 313 100.18 99.00 -6.23
CA LYS A 313 100.69 100.21 -5.56
C LYS A 313 102.22 100.28 -5.68
N ARG A 314 102.74 101.23 -6.47
CA ARG A 314 104.18 101.54 -6.56
C ARG A 314 104.49 102.78 -5.71
N GLY A 315 105.29 102.61 -4.67
CA GLY A 315 105.83 103.75 -3.92
C GLY A 315 106.88 104.50 -4.76
N PRO A 316 106.91 105.85 -4.77
CA PRO A 316 107.89 106.59 -5.55
C PRO A 316 109.26 106.48 -4.87
N LEU A 317 110.15 105.66 -5.45
CA LEU A 317 111.54 105.47 -5.01
C LEU A 317 112.41 106.73 -5.25
N LEU A 318 112.10 107.47 -6.31
CA LEU A 318 112.82 108.67 -6.77
C LEU A 318 112.97 109.78 -5.70
N PRO A 319 111.93 110.23 -4.98
CA PRO A 319 112.07 111.27 -3.96
C PRO A 319 112.93 110.84 -2.77
N ALA A 320 112.94 109.55 -2.40
CA ALA A 320 113.81 109.05 -1.32
C ALA A 320 115.30 109.14 -1.70
N ILE A 321 115.63 108.74 -2.94
CA ILE A 321 116.98 108.83 -3.49
C ILE A 321 117.40 110.30 -3.64
N LEU A 322 116.49 111.15 -4.11
CA LEU A 322 116.76 112.59 -4.28
C LEU A 322 117.06 113.27 -2.94
N CYS A 323 116.27 112.99 -1.89
CA CYS A 323 116.53 113.50 -0.54
C CYS A 323 117.88 113.03 0.01
N PHE A 324 118.26 111.77 -0.24
CA PHE A 324 119.55 111.24 0.19
C PHE A 324 120.73 111.94 -0.53
N VAL A 325 120.62 112.13 -1.85
CA VAL A 325 121.64 112.84 -2.64
C VAL A 325 121.75 114.30 -2.19
N LEU A 326 120.62 114.96 -1.91
CA LEU A 326 120.61 116.33 -1.40
C LEU A 326 121.27 116.45 -0.03
N ALA A 327 121.02 115.48 0.87
CA ALA A 327 121.65 115.41 2.18
C ALA A 327 123.19 115.30 2.06
N VAL A 328 123.67 114.44 1.16
CA VAL A 328 125.12 114.24 0.92
C VAL A 328 125.75 115.52 0.33
N LEU A 329 125.09 116.18 -0.62
CA LEU A 329 125.56 117.45 -1.18
C LEU A 329 125.63 118.56 -0.13
N LEU A 330 124.59 118.70 0.71
CA LEU A 330 124.56 119.69 1.79
C LEU A 330 125.64 119.41 2.85
N ALA A 331 125.92 118.15 3.16
CA ALA A 331 127.02 117.76 4.05
C ALA A 331 128.40 118.09 3.44
N ALA A 332 128.57 117.93 2.12
CA ALA A 332 129.80 118.32 1.42
C ALA A 332 130.00 119.84 1.35
N VAL A 333 128.92 120.63 1.24
CA VAL A 333 129.00 122.11 1.31
C VAL A 333 129.40 122.59 2.71
N TYR A 334 128.96 121.89 3.75
CA TYR A 334 129.35 122.20 5.13
C TYR A 334 130.87 122.07 5.36
N THR A 335 131.53 121.04 4.83
CA THR A 335 132.98 120.83 5.05
C THR A 335 133.84 121.95 4.45
N SER A 336 133.37 122.63 3.41
CA SER A 336 134.08 123.76 2.79
C SER A 336 133.82 125.11 3.45
N THR A 337 132.63 125.33 4.03
CA THR A 337 132.20 126.66 4.52
C THR A 337 132.10 126.79 6.04
N GLN A 338 132.09 125.66 6.76
CA GLN A 338 131.88 125.55 8.23
C GLN A 338 130.65 126.29 8.80
N ARG A 339 129.65 126.59 7.96
CA ARG A 339 128.40 127.21 8.42
C ARG A 339 127.40 126.16 8.92
N LEU A 340 127.08 126.22 10.20
CA LEU A 340 126.10 125.37 10.91
C LEU A 340 124.74 125.08 10.21
N PRO A 341 124.07 126.00 9.50
CA PRO A 341 122.78 125.67 8.88
C PRO A 341 122.83 124.52 7.85
N PHE A 342 123.95 124.31 7.17
CA PHE A 342 124.05 123.28 6.13
C PHE A 342 124.08 121.85 6.70
N ILE A 343 124.67 121.62 7.88
CA ILE A 343 124.69 120.29 8.52
C ILE A 343 123.31 119.91 9.08
N ILE A 344 122.54 120.90 9.56
CA ILE A 344 121.17 120.70 10.05
C ILE A 344 120.25 120.33 8.87
N LEU A 345 120.38 121.01 7.74
CA LEU A 345 119.59 120.73 6.55
C LEU A 345 119.93 119.35 5.95
N ALA A 346 121.21 118.96 5.96
CA ALA A 346 121.65 117.62 5.58
C ALA A 346 121.03 116.52 6.47
N ALA A 347 120.98 116.72 7.78
CA ALA A 347 120.36 115.78 8.72
C ALA A 347 118.84 115.64 8.49
N LEU A 348 118.14 116.74 8.21
CA LEU A 348 116.70 116.74 7.89
C LEU A 348 116.39 115.96 6.60
N PHE A 349 117.16 116.20 5.53
CA PHE A 349 117.00 115.46 4.28
C PHE A 349 117.39 113.99 4.43
N GLY A 350 118.39 113.67 5.25
CA GLY A 350 118.77 112.30 5.60
C GLY A 350 117.65 111.55 6.35
N ALA A 351 117.04 112.19 7.36
CA ALA A 351 115.90 111.62 8.09
C ALA A 351 114.67 111.44 7.18
N GLY A 352 114.38 112.40 6.29
CA GLY A 352 113.31 112.31 5.31
C GLY A 352 113.50 111.15 4.32
N ALA A 353 114.72 110.88 3.88
CA ALA A 353 115.04 109.75 3.01
C ALA A 353 114.78 108.39 3.70
N VAL A 354 115.10 108.26 4.99
CA VAL A 354 114.86 107.03 5.77
C VAL A 354 113.36 106.75 5.93
N VAL A 355 112.54 107.77 6.22
CA VAL A 355 111.08 107.62 6.34
C VAL A 355 110.45 107.18 5.01
N LEU A 356 110.89 107.76 3.89
CA LEU A 356 110.41 107.37 2.56
C LEU A 356 110.82 105.95 2.17
N LEU A 357 112.05 105.51 2.53
CA LEU A 357 112.50 104.13 2.32
C LEU A 357 111.72 103.10 3.16
N LEU A 358 111.41 103.42 4.41
CA LEU A 358 110.57 102.57 5.26
C LEU A 358 109.13 102.48 4.72
N HIS A 359 108.59 103.59 4.21
CA HIS A 359 107.28 103.59 3.56
C HIS A 359 107.27 102.75 2.28
N TYR A 360 108.32 102.83 1.45
CA TYR A 360 108.51 101.99 0.28
C TYR A 360 108.63 100.50 0.64
N ALA A 361 109.41 100.16 1.67
CA ALA A 361 109.56 98.79 2.16
C ALA A 361 108.23 98.21 2.69
N LYS A 362 107.40 99.03 3.36
CA LYS A 362 106.07 98.63 3.83
C LYS A 362 105.11 98.34 2.68
N ILE A 363 105.08 99.20 1.64
CA ILE A 363 104.28 98.98 0.43
C ILE A 363 104.74 97.70 -0.30
N ARG A 364 106.06 97.47 -0.40
CA ARG A 364 106.61 96.30 -1.07
C ARG A 364 106.34 94.99 -0.31
N ARG A 365 106.37 95.00 1.03
CA ARG A 365 105.97 93.84 1.85
C ARG A 365 104.48 93.53 1.68
N ALA A 366 103.62 94.55 1.75
CA ALA A 366 102.19 94.39 1.52
C ALA A 366 101.87 93.84 0.12
N ALA A 367 102.59 94.28 -0.92
CA ALA A 367 102.43 93.75 -2.28
C ALA A 367 102.85 92.27 -2.40
N LEU A 368 103.91 91.85 -1.71
CA LEU A 368 104.37 90.45 -1.70
C LEU A 368 103.41 89.53 -0.93
N GLU A 369 102.91 89.99 0.21
CA GLU A 369 101.89 89.27 1.00
C GLU A 369 100.58 89.13 0.21
N ALA A 370 100.14 90.20 -0.46
CA ALA A 370 98.96 90.18 -1.32
C ALA A 370 99.12 89.20 -2.49
N GLN A 371 100.31 89.12 -3.09
CA GLN A 371 100.62 88.14 -4.14
C GLN A 371 100.56 86.69 -3.61
N GLY A 372 101.05 86.45 -2.39
CA GLY A 372 100.97 85.15 -1.72
C GLY A 372 99.53 84.71 -1.46
N GLN A 373 98.71 85.59 -0.88
CA GLN A 373 97.29 85.32 -0.62
C GLN A 373 96.49 85.12 -1.90
N ARG A 374 96.76 85.91 -2.95
CA ARG A 374 96.12 85.76 -4.26
C ARG A 374 96.39 84.39 -4.88
N ARG A 375 97.62 83.87 -4.78
CA ARG A 375 97.97 82.50 -5.22
C ARG A 375 97.28 81.42 -4.38
N GLN A 376 97.10 81.64 -3.09
CA GLN A 376 96.45 80.68 -2.20
C GLN A 376 94.96 80.54 -2.51
N ILE A 377 94.26 81.66 -2.75
CA ILE A 377 92.84 81.64 -3.15
C ILE A 377 92.69 80.99 -4.54
N LEU A 378 93.55 81.32 -5.51
CA LEU A 378 93.51 80.69 -6.84
C LEU A 378 93.76 79.17 -6.79
N ARG A 379 94.71 78.70 -5.96
CA ARG A 379 94.95 77.26 -5.74
C ARG A 379 93.77 76.52 -5.13
N LYS A 380 93.01 77.15 -4.23
CA LYS A 380 91.81 76.57 -3.59
C LYS A 380 90.77 76.14 -4.62
N TYR A 381 90.67 76.86 -5.73
CA TYR A 381 89.74 76.60 -6.83
C TYR A 381 90.40 75.94 -8.05
N GLN A 382 91.67 75.52 -7.93
CA GLN A 382 92.51 75.02 -9.04
C GLN A 382 92.53 75.96 -10.27
N ALA A 383 92.30 77.25 -10.06
CA ALA A 383 92.18 78.25 -11.12
C ALA A 383 93.52 78.98 -11.32
N SER A 384 93.88 79.25 -12.57
CA SER A 384 95.03 80.09 -12.94
C SER A 384 94.66 81.57 -12.99
N ALA A 385 93.39 81.88 -13.21
CA ALA A 385 92.84 83.24 -13.26
C ALA A 385 91.50 83.37 -12.51
N PRO A 386 91.12 84.57 -12.02
CA PRO A 386 89.83 84.78 -11.37
C PRO A 386 88.63 84.45 -12.25
N GLU A 387 88.75 84.60 -13.58
CA GLU A 387 87.68 84.26 -14.52
C GLU A 387 87.39 82.74 -14.57
N GLU A 388 88.37 81.89 -14.26
CA GLU A 388 88.22 80.42 -14.28
C GLU A 388 87.45 79.88 -13.07
N ILE A 389 87.42 80.61 -11.95
CA ILE A 389 86.66 80.23 -10.74
C ILE A 389 85.15 80.12 -11.05
N GLY A 390 84.64 81.01 -11.92
CA GLY A 390 83.25 80.97 -12.37
C GLY A 390 82.93 79.73 -13.21
N ALA A 391 83.86 79.29 -14.06
CA ALA A 391 83.67 78.10 -14.90
C ALA A 391 83.60 76.81 -14.07
N VAL A 392 84.48 76.67 -13.07
CA VAL A 392 84.49 75.50 -12.17
C VAL A 392 83.21 75.43 -11.32
N LEU A 393 82.68 76.59 -10.89
CA LEU A 393 81.41 76.65 -10.15
C LEU A 393 80.21 76.26 -11.03
N GLU A 394 80.15 76.73 -12.28
CA GLU A 394 79.08 76.37 -13.22
C GLU A 394 79.11 74.88 -13.58
N GLU A 395 80.29 74.29 -13.75
CA GLU A 395 80.44 72.85 -13.98
C GLU A 395 79.94 72.03 -12.77
N HIS A 396 80.26 72.47 -11.55
CA HIS A 396 79.74 71.86 -10.32
C HIS A 396 78.23 72.00 -10.18
N ARG A 397 77.68 73.17 -10.52
CA ARG A 397 76.23 73.43 -10.54
C ARG A 397 75.51 72.52 -11.52
N ALA A 398 76.04 72.34 -12.73
CA ALA A 398 75.47 71.43 -13.72
C ALA A 398 75.47 69.97 -13.24
N ARG A 399 76.56 69.51 -12.60
CA ARG A 399 76.63 68.17 -11.99
C ARG A 399 75.64 68.00 -10.84
N TRP A 400 75.48 69.00 -9.98
CA TRP A 400 74.51 68.99 -8.90
C TRP A 400 73.07 68.90 -9.42
N GLN A 401 72.71 69.74 -10.40
CA GLN A 401 71.39 69.69 -11.05
C GLN A 401 71.12 68.34 -11.73
N ALA A 402 72.14 67.72 -12.33
CA ALA A 402 72.00 66.39 -12.93
C ALA A 402 71.73 65.30 -11.87
N VAL A 403 72.34 65.38 -10.67
CA VAL A 403 72.02 64.50 -9.54
C VAL A 403 70.58 64.72 -9.04
N GLU A 404 70.15 65.97 -8.95
CA GLU A 404 68.82 66.33 -8.48
C GLU A 404 67.73 65.85 -9.46
N ALA A 405 67.96 66.03 -10.76
CA ALA A 405 67.08 65.50 -11.82
C ALA A 405 67.04 63.97 -11.81
N ALA A 406 68.19 63.29 -11.66
CA ALA A 406 68.24 61.84 -11.55
C ALA A 406 67.54 61.32 -10.28
N ALA A 407 67.61 62.07 -9.17
CA ALA A 407 66.93 61.73 -7.92
C ALA A 407 65.40 61.87 -8.05
N GLN A 408 64.93 62.92 -8.73
CA GLN A 408 63.50 63.07 -9.04
C GLN A 408 63.00 61.96 -9.99
N ALA A 409 63.80 61.59 -10.99
CA ALA A 409 63.47 60.49 -11.91
C ALA A 409 63.41 59.13 -11.20
N GLU A 410 64.33 58.86 -10.25
CA GLU A 410 64.29 57.66 -9.41
C GLU A 410 63.07 57.62 -8.48
N LEU A 411 62.73 58.75 -7.85
CA LEU A 411 61.53 58.85 -7.01
C LEU A 411 60.25 58.55 -7.83
N ALA A 412 60.13 59.17 -9.01
CA ALA A 412 58.98 58.97 -9.89
C ALA A 412 58.89 57.53 -10.43
N SER A 413 60.03 56.92 -10.79
CA SER A 413 60.07 55.52 -11.24
C SER A 413 59.76 54.54 -10.10
N ARG A 414 60.20 54.84 -8.87
CA ARG A 414 59.89 54.06 -7.68
C ARG A 414 58.40 54.07 -7.37
N GLU A 415 57.75 55.23 -7.36
CA GLU A 415 56.30 55.33 -7.15
C GLU A 415 55.52 54.58 -8.24
N ALA A 416 55.96 54.68 -9.50
CA ALA A 416 55.36 53.94 -10.61
C ALA A 416 55.53 52.42 -10.46
N TYR A 417 56.69 51.96 -9.99
CA TYR A 417 56.95 50.54 -9.69
C TYR A 417 56.10 50.04 -8.52
N GLU A 418 56.03 50.78 -7.41
CA GLU A 418 55.19 50.41 -6.25
C GLU A 418 53.71 50.32 -6.65
N LYS A 419 53.18 51.29 -7.41
CA LYS A 419 51.81 51.22 -7.96
C LYS A 419 51.59 50.02 -8.88
N ALA A 420 52.55 49.71 -9.76
CA ALA A 420 52.45 48.55 -10.63
C ALA A 420 52.47 47.23 -9.84
N ARG A 421 53.24 47.17 -8.75
CA ARG A 421 53.30 46.03 -7.84
C ARG A 421 51.98 45.84 -7.09
N GLU A 422 51.40 46.91 -6.55
CA GLU A 422 50.07 46.87 -5.91
C GLU A 422 48.98 46.41 -6.88
N SER A 423 48.99 46.97 -8.10
CA SER A 423 48.08 46.56 -9.18
C SER A 423 48.24 45.08 -9.53
N GLN A 424 49.48 44.57 -9.62
CA GLN A 424 49.73 43.15 -9.88
C GLN A 424 49.19 42.25 -8.76
N THR A 425 49.41 42.61 -7.48
CA THR A 425 48.86 41.88 -6.34
C THR A 425 47.33 41.85 -6.39
N ALA A 426 46.68 42.98 -6.67
CA ALA A 426 45.24 43.06 -6.80
C ALA A 426 44.69 42.22 -7.98
N LEU A 427 45.43 42.15 -9.09
CA LEU A 427 45.11 41.28 -10.22
C LEU A 427 45.24 39.79 -9.87
N GLU A 428 46.23 39.41 -9.06
CA GLU A 428 46.43 38.04 -8.57
C GLU A 428 45.30 37.61 -7.62
N GLU A 429 44.94 38.46 -6.66
CA GLU A 429 43.79 38.23 -5.77
C GLU A 429 42.47 38.14 -6.56
N GLY A 430 42.27 39.06 -7.50
CA GLY A 430 41.10 39.06 -8.38
C GLY A 430 41.02 37.81 -9.28
N ALA A 431 42.15 37.33 -9.77
CA ALA A 431 42.22 36.10 -10.57
C ALA A 431 41.90 34.86 -9.71
N LEU A 432 42.42 34.77 -8.49
CA LEU A 432 42.08 33.70 -7.55
C LEU A 432 40.58 33.66 -7.26
N ALA A 433 39.98 34.82 -6.99
CA ALA A 433 38.53 34.93 -6.76
C ALA A 433 37.70 34.58 -8.02
N ALA A 434 38.15 34.98 -9.21
CA ALA A 434 37.47 34.66 -10.47
C ALA A 434 37.57 33.17 -10.84
N LEU A 435 38.63 32.49 -10.39
CA LEU A 435 38.90 31.06 -10.64
C LEU A 435 38.30 30.13 -9.58
N ASP A 436 37.71 30.66 -8.50
CA ASP A 436 36.88 29.87 -7.59
C ASP A 436 35.53 29.55 -8.26
N PHE A 437 35.49 28.39 -8.91
CA PHE A 437 34.30 27.86 -9.59
C PHE A 437 33.33 27.12 -8.67
N SER A 438 33.61 27.07 -7.37
CA SER A 438 32.83 26.32 -6.37
C SER A 438 32.07 27.23 -5.42
N GLY A 439 32.76 28.20 -4.79
CA GLY A 439 32.20 29.13 -3.80
C GLY A 439 32.06 30.57 -4.29
N GLY A 440 32.65 30.91 -5.43
CA GLY A 440 32.74 32.28 -5.92
C GLY A 440 31.44 32.85 -6.48
N SER A 441 31.46 34.15 -6.79
CA SER A 441 30.38 34.88 -7.47
C SER A 441 30.47 34.80 -9.01
N SER A 442 31.41 34.02 -9.53
CA SER A 442 31.65 33.89 -10.96
C SER A 442 30.46 33.22 -11.68
N GLU A 443 30.28 33.54 -12.97
CA GLU A 443 29.25 32.90 -13.79
C GLU A 443 29.40 31.38 -13.82
N ALA A 444 30.64 30.88 -13.94
CA ALA A 444 30.95 29.46 -13.86
C ALA A 444 30.57 28.84 -12.51
N ALA A 445 30.72 29.55 -11.39
CA ALA A 445 30.28 29.08 -10.07
C ALA A 445 28.75 29.04 -9.94
N ARG A 446 28.04 30.02 -10.50
CA ARG A 446 26.57 30.00 -10.57
C ARG A 446 26.07 28.80 -11.38
N LEU A 447 26.59 28.62 -12.60
CA LEU A 447 26.22 27.50 -13.47
C LEU A 447 26.61 26.14 -12.85
N SER A 448 27.74 26.06 -12.14
CA SER A 448 28.16 24.83 -11.45
C SER A 448 27.19 24.45 -10.32
N ARG A 449 26.69 25.43 -9.55
CA ARG A 449 25.66 25.20 -8.52
C ARG A 449 24.34 24.77 -9.13
N GLU A 450 23.93 25.40 -10.24
CA GLU A 450 22.72 25.02 -10.97
C GLU A 450 22.81 23.59 -11.52
N LEU A 451 23.94 23.23 -12.15
CA LEU A 451 24.22 21.86 -12.60
C LEU A 451 24.17 20.87 -11.44
N SER A 452 24.79 21.20 -10.29
CA SER A 452 24.73 20.34 -9.10
C SER A 452 23.31 20.14 -8.59
N SER A 453 22.49 21.20 -8.60
CA SER A 453 21.09 21.12 -8.20
C SER A 453 20.27 20.25 -9.17
N ARG A 454 20.49 20.39 -10.48
CA ARG A 454 19.81 19.58 -11.51
C ARG A 454 20.23 18.11 -11.46
N ARG A 455 21.51 17.83 -11.21
CA ARG A 455 22.00 16.45 -10.98
C ARG A 455 21.32 15.81 -9.77
N ALA A 456 21.22 16.54 -8.66
CA ALA A 456 20.51 16.06 -7.47
C ALA A 456 19.02 15.80 -7.75
N GLU A 457 18.36 16.63 -8.57
CA GLU A 457 16.99 16.38 -9.02
C GLU A 457 16.89 15.09 -9.85
N ALA A 458 17.80 14.87 -10.81
CA ALA A 458 17.83 13.65 -11.61
C ALA A 458 18.06 12.39 -10.76
N GLU A 459 18.98 12.44 -9.80
CA GLU A 459 19.22 11.35 -8.85
C GLU A 459 17.98 11.04 -8.01
N ARG A 460 17.28 12.09 -7.52
CA ARG A 460 16.04 11.92 -6.76
C ARG A 460 14.95 11.26 -7.59
N ILE A 461 14.74 11.70 -8.83
CA ILE A 461 13.74 11.10 -9.74
C ILE A 461 14.12 9.64 -10.03
N SER A 462 15.40 9.36 -10.32
CA SER A 462 15.88 8.00 -10.55
C SER A 462 15.68 7.08 -9.34
N SER A 463 15.86 7.59 -8.13
CA SER A 463 15.57 6.85 -6.89
C SER A 463 14.08 6.56 -6.74
N GLN A 464 13.21 7.55 -7.02
CA GLN A 464 11.75 7.38 -7.01
C GLN A 464 11.28 6.31 -8.01
N ILE A 465 11.82 6.30 -9.23
CA ILE A 465 11.54 5.27 -10.24
C ILE A 465 11.93 3.88 -9.73
N SER A 466 13.13 3.74 -9.16
CA SER A 466 13.58 2.45 -8.59
C SER A 466 12.67 1.96 -7.46
N SER A 467 12.26 2.85 -6.55
CA SER A 467 11.29 2.51 -5.50
C SER A 467 9.92 2.14 -6.07
N ALA A 468 9.43 2.86 -7.08
CA ALA A 468 8.15 2.57 -7.72
C ALA A 468 8.17 1.22 -8.44
N ARG A 469 9.23 0.91 -9.20
CA ARG A 469 9.45 -0.41 -9.82
C ARG A 469 9.53 -1.53 -8.78
N GLY A 470 10.19 -1.28 -7.64
CA GLY A 470 10.23 -2.22 -6.52
C GLY A 470 8.83 -2.54 -5.97
N ARG A 471 8.00 -1.51 -5.75
CA ARG A 471 6.59 -1.70 -5.33
C ARG A 471 5.76 -2.44 -6.38
N LEU A 472 5.92 -2.10 -7.66
CA LEU A 472 5.23 -2.78 -8.77
C LEU A 472 5.58 -4.28 -8.81
N SER A 473 6.87 -4.61 -8.65
CA SER A 473 7.33 -6.01 -8.58
C SER A 473 6.74 -6.76 -7.39
N ALA A 474 6.60 -6.11 -6.23
CA ALA A 474 5.99 -6.70 -5.04
C ALA A 474 4.48 -6.98 -5.20
N LEU A 475 3.79 -6.28 -6.11
CA LEU A 475 2.38 -6.55 -6.44
C LEU A 475 2.21 -7.82 -7.30
N GLY A 476 3.28 -8.32 -7.91
CA GLY A 476 3.30 -9.55 -8.71
C GLY A 476 3.13 -9.31 -10.21
N ASP A 477 2.66 -10.33 -10.92
CA ASP A 477 2.46 -10.28 -12.38
C ASP A 477 0.99 -9.91 -12.72
N PRO A 478 0.74 -8.83 -13.49
CA PRO A 478 -0.61 -8.45 -13.91
C PRO A 478 -1.34 -9.57 -14.67
N LEU A 479 -0.63 -10.35 -15.48
CA LEU A 479 -1.22 -11.44 -16.25
C LEU A 479 -1.75 -12.55 -15.32
N VAL A 480 -0.98 -12.90 -14.29
CA VAL A 480 -1.39 -13.89 -13.28
C VAL A 480 -2.58 -13.39 -12.47
N LEU A 481 -2.58 -12.12 -12.07
CA LEU A 481 -3.70 -11.49 -11.35
C LEU A 481 -4.97 -11.43 -12.21
N SER A 482 -4.86 -11.03 -13.48
CA SER A 482 -5.99 -10.98 -14.40
C SER A 482 -6.60 -12.35 -14.70
N SER A 483 -5.76 -13.37 -14.86
CA SER A 483 -6.18 -14.77 -15.00
C SER A 483 -6.92 -15.24 -13.74
N SER A 484 -6.33 -15.00 -12.57
CA SER A 484 -6.95 -15.34 -11.28
C SER A 484 -8.30 -14.65 -11.10
N LEU A 485 -8.41 -13.36 -11.45
CA LEU A 485 -9.66 -12.61 -11.40
C LEU A 485 -10.71 -13.19 -12.36
N SER A 486 -10.30 -13.64 -13.55
CA SER A 486 -11.22 -14.32 -14.48
C SER A 486 -11.76 -15.62 -13.89
N CYS A 487 -10.90 -16.44 -13.27
CA CYS A 487 -11.32 -17.67 -12.60
C CYS A 487 -12.31 -17.39 -11.47
N VAL A 488 -12.04 -16.38 -10.63
CA VAL A 488 -12.94 -16.01 -9.52
C VAL A 488 -14.27 -15.47 -10.04
N ARG A 489 -14.28 -14.72 -11.15
CA ARG A 489 -15.51 -14.26 -11.82
C ARG A 489 -16.36 -15.43 -12.32
N GLU A 490 -15.72 -16.42 -12.92
CA GLU A 490 -16.42 -17.62 -13.40
C GLU A 490 -17.00 -18.42 -12.24
N GLU A 491 -16.23 -18.63 -11.17
CA GLU A 491 -16.69 -19.26 -9.93
C GLU A 491 -17.87 -18.49 -9.31
N HIS A 492 -17.80 -17.16 -9.25
CA HIS A 492 -18.89 -16.30 -8.77
C HIS A 492 -20.15 -16.48 -9.61
N SER A 493 -20.02 -16.45 -10.94
CA SER A 493 -21.16 -16.63 -11.86
C SER A 493 -21.83 -17.99 -11.70
N GLN A 494 -21.04 -19.06 -11.56
CA GLN A 494 -21.59 -20.40 -11.32
C GLN A 494 -22.35 -20.46 -10.01
N LEU A 495 -21.76 -19.95 -8.94
CA LEU A 495 -22.34 -19.98 -7.61
C LEU A 495 -23.59 -19.09 -7.47
N LEU A 496 -23.62 -17.97 -8.20
CA LEU A 496 -24.79 -17.10 -8.30
C LEU A 496 -25.94 -17.83 -9.00
N GLY A 497 -25.65 -18.51 -10.11
CA GLY A 497 -26.64 -19.34 -10.81
C GLY A 497 -27.22 -20.45 -9.91
N GLU A 498 -26.38 -21.11 -9.12
CA GLU A 498 -26.86 -22.10 -8.14
C GLU A 498 -27.74 -21.46 -7.05
N TYR A 499 -27.37 -20.28 -6.55
CA TYR A 499 -28.15 -19.56 -5.55
C TYR A 499 -29.54 -19.18 -6.07
N GLU A 500 -29.63 -18.69 -7.31
CA GLU A 500 -30.88 -18.36 -7.98
C GLU A 500 -31.74 -19.61 -8.20
N ALA A 501 -31.15 -20.71 -8.67
CA ALA A 501 -31.84 -21.99 -8.85
C ALA A 501 -32.41 -22.55 -7.54
N ILE A 502 -31.65 -22.49 -6.44
CA ILE A 502 -32.12 -22.93 -5.11
C ILE A 502 -33.27 -22.03 -4.62
N THR A 503 -33.16 -20.72 -4.84
CA THR A 503 -34.22 -19.77 -4.44
C THR A 503 -35.51 -20.07 -5.18
N LEU A 504 -35.42 -20.28 -6.49
CA LEU A 504 -36.56 -20.69 -7.31
C LEU A 504 -37.17 -22.02 -6.82
N ALA A 505 -36.34 -23.00 -6.46
CA ALA A 505 -36.80 -24.28 -5.94
C ALA A 505 -37.55 -24.15 -4.60
N ILE A 506 -37.07 -23.28 -3.69
CA ILE A 506 -37.74 -23.00 -2.41
C ILE A 506 -39.13 -22.41 -2.66
N ASP A 507 -39.22 -21.41 -3.55
CA ASP A 507 -40.48 -20.73 -3.83
C ASP A 507 -41.48 -21.67 -4.50
N ALA A 508 -41.04 -22.43 -5.51
CA ALA A 508 -41.88 -23.43 -6.18
C ALA A 508 -42.39 -24.53 -5.22
N LEU A 509 -41.52 -25.01 -4.33
CA LEU A 509 -41.88 -26.03 -3.33
C LEU A 509 -42.93 -25.48 -2.34
N LYS A 510 -42.77 -24.23 -1.92
CA LYS A 510 -43.72 -23.55 -1.02
C LYS A 510 -45.09 -23.34 -1.65
N GLU A 511 -45.13 -22.98 -2.93
CA GLU A 511 -46.39 -22.83 -3.68
C GLU A 511 -47.11 -24.18 -3.81
N ALA A 512 -46.39 -25.26 -4.14
CA ALA A 512 -46.95 -26.60 -4.26
C ALA A 512 -47.53 -27.12 -2.94
N ASP A 513 -46.82 -26.94 -1.81
CA ASP A 513 -47.32 -27.33 -0.48
C ASP A 513 -48.59 -26.54 -0.10
N ALA A 514 -48.61 -25.23 -0.36
CA ALA A 514 -49.77 -24.39 -0.09
C ALA A 514 -51.01 -24.82 -0.90
N GLU A 515 -50.82 -25.19 -2.17
CA GLU A 515 -51.90 -25.71 -3.02
C GLU A 515 -52.44 -27.04 -2.48
N MET A 516 -51.56 -27.98 -2.13
CA MET A 516 -51.94 -29.30 -1.58
C MET A 516 -52.76 -29.16 -0.30
N GLN A 517 -52.28 -28.34 0.66
CA GLN A 517 -52.98 -28.10 1.93
C GLN A 517 -54.34 -27.41 1.72
N SER A 518 -54.45 -26.50 0.74
CA SER A 518 -55.71 -25.82 0.46
C SER A 518 -56.81 -26.75 -0.06
N ARG A 519 -56.47 -27.86 -0.72
CA ARG A 519 -57.43 -28.85 -1.24
C ARG A 519 -57.72 -29.97 -0.24
N PHE A 520 -56.71 -30.46 0.47
CA PHE A 520 -56.82 -31.68 1.29
C PHE A 520 -57.47 -31.44 2.67
N SER A 521 -57.12 -30.36 3.37
CA SER A 521 -57.62 -30.12 4.74
C SER A 521 -59.15 -29.92 4.85
N PRO A 522 -59.84 -29.19 3.92
CA PRO A 522 -61.29 -29.02 3.99
C PRO A 522 -62.06 -30.34 3.83
N GLU A 523 -61.68 -31.17 2.86
CA GLU A 523 -62.32 -32.48 2.64
C GLU A 523 -62.03 -33.46 3.79
N LEU A 524 -60.81 -33.42 4.34
CA LEU A 524 -60.47 -34.23 5.52
C LEU A 524 -61.32 -33.84 6.73
N GLY A 525 -61.45 -32.56 7.02
CA GLY A 525 -62.31 -32.06 8.09
C GLY A 525 -63.77 -32.48 7.92
N ARG A 526 -64.30 -32.34 6.70
CA ARG A 526 -65.68 -32.73 6.36
C ARG A 526 -65.94 -34.22 6.62
N LEU A 527 -65.07 -35.11 6.13
CA LEU A 527 -65.23 -36.56 6.32
C LEU A 527 -64.97 -36.99 7.78
N ALA A 528 -63.98 -36.39 8.44
CA ALA A 528 -63.71 -36.64 9.85
C ALA A 528 -64.89 -36.21 10.72
N ALA A 529 -65.53 -35.08 10.43
CA ALA A 529 -66.75 -34.62 11.10
C ALA A 529 -67.91 -35.61 10.91
N GLU A 530 -68.12 -36.10 9.69
CA GLU A 530 -69.15 -37.10 9.40
C GLU A 530 -68.94 -38.39 10.20
N TYR A 531 -67.71 -38.90 10.23
CA TYR A 531 -67.37 -40.10 11.00
C TYR A 531 -67.43 -39.87 12.50
N MET A 532 -66.99 -38.71 12.99
CA MET A 532 -67.04 -38.35 14.41
C MET A 532 -68.49 -38.23 14.90
N SER A 533 -69.38 -37.65 14.09
CA SER A 533 -70.80 -37.59 14.39
C SER A 533 -71.43 -38.98 14.46
N ALA A 534 -71.08 -39.87 13.52
CA ALA A 534 -71.56 -41.24 13.53
C ALA A 534 -71.13 -42.05 14.78
N VAL A 535 -69.85 -41.97 15.17
CA VAL A 535 -69.33 -42.74 16.32
C VAL A 535 -69.66 -42.14 17.69
N THR A 536 -70.30 -40.97 17.73
CA THR A 536 -70.72 -40.30 18.96
C THR A 536 -72.23 -40.13 19.08
N GLY A 537 -73.01 -40.72 18.17
CA GLY A 537 -74.47 -40.60 18.14
C GLY A 537 -74.94 -39.16 17.89
N GLY A 538 -74.16 -38.38 17.16
CA GLY A 538 -74.43 -36.97 16.86
C GLY A 538 -73.99 -35.99 17.95
N ARG A 539 -73.35 -36.42 19.03
CA ARG A 539 -72.92 -35.48 20.09
C ARG A 539 -71.94 -34.43 19.59
N TYR A 540 -71.05 -34.82 18.67
CA TYR A 540 -70.07 -33.93 18.04
C TYR A 540 -70.35 -33.87 16.53
N GLU A 541 -70.74 -32.72 16.02
CA GLU A 541 -71.15 -32.57 14.61
C GLU A 541 -70.04 -32.07 13.69
N ASP A 542 -68.95 -31.56 14.28
CA ASP A 542 -67.93 -30.82 13.54
C ASP A 542 -66.53 -31.18 14.03
N VAL A 543 -65.61 -31.30 13.09
CA VAL A 543 -64.18 -31.55 13.32
C VAL A 543 -63.41 -30.60 12.42
N LEU A 544 -62.84 -29.57 13.04
CA LEU A 544 -62.00 -28.57 12.39
C LEU A 544 -60.56 -29.02 12.48
N ILE A 545 -59.93 -29.26 11.33
CA ILE A 545 -58.52 -29.57 11.22
C ILE A 545 -57.82 -28.34 10.66
N ASN A 546 -56.99 -27.71 11.47
CA ASN A 546 -56.19 -26.55 11.07
C ASN A 546 -55.00 -26.99 10.17
N ARG A 547 -54.30 -26.00 9.59
CA ARG A 547 -53.14 -26.23 8.71
C ARG A 547 -51.95 -26.90 9.40
N ASP A 548 -51.85 -26.80 10.71
CA ASP A 548 -50.87 -27.50 11.56
C ASP A 548 -51.36 -28.89 12.00
N PHE A 549 -52.49 -29.35 11.46
CA PHE A 549 -53.20 -30.58 11.84
C PHE A 549 -53.72 -30.60 13.27
N SER A 550 -53.80 -29.44 13.95
CA SER A 550 -54.51 -29.34 15.22
C SER A 550 -56.02 -29.58 14.99
N ALA A 551 -56.58 -30.52 15.74
CA ALA A 551 -57.96 -30.94 15.62
C ALA A 551 -58.80 -30.33 16.73
N ARG A 552 -59.90 -29.67 16.35
CA ARG A 552 -60.88 -29.09 17.27
C ARG A 552 -62.26 -29.64 16.96
N THR A 553 -63.09 -29.79 17.98
CA THR A 553 -64.48 -30.26 17.81
C THR A 553 -65.42 -29.53 18.73
N ARG A 554 -66.68 -29.43 18.34
CA ARG A 554 -67.75 -28.84 19.15
C ARG A 554 -68.90 -29.82 19.31
N THR A 555 -69.57 -29.73 20.45
CA THR A 555 -70.85 -30.39 20.67
C THR A 555 -71.99 -29.55 20.10
N LYS A 556 -73.18 -30.13 19.93
CA LYS A 556 -74.38 -29.41 19.44
C LYS A 556 -74.73 -28.17 20.26
N ASP A 557 -74.48 -28.22 21.57
CA ASP A 557 -74.90 -27.19 22.52
C ASP A 557 -73.82 -26.12 22.74
N GLU A 558 -72.63 -26.26 22.14
CA GLU A 558 -71.49 -25.38 22.36
C GLU A 558 -71.17 -24.53 21.12
N ALA A 559 -71.09 -23.21 21.33
CA ALA A 559 -70.75 -22.27 20.27
C ALA A 559 -69.26 -22.30 19.86
N VAL A 560 -68.38 -22.83 20.73
CA VAL A 560 -66.92 -22.79 20.56
C VAL A 560 -66.37 -24.22 20.43
N ALA A 561 -65.54 -24.44 19.41
CA ALA A 561 -64.82 -25.69 19.25
C ALA A 561 -63.69 -25.81 20.28
N ARG A 562 -63.63 -26.95 20.97
CA ARG A 562 -62.60 -27.29 21.95
C ARG A 562 -61.46 -28.04 21.28
N GLU A 563 -60.24 -27.78 21.75
CA GLU A 563 -59.05 -28.53 21.36
C GLU A 563 -59.12 -29.96 21.90
N ALA A 564 -58.41 -30.88 21.24
CA ALA A 564 -58.37 -32.28 21.61
C ALA A 564 -57.93 -32.50 23.08
N GLU A 565 -57.16 -31.58 23.65
CA GLU A 565 -56.71 -31.59 25.06
C GLU A 565 -57.86 -31.54 26.08
N TYR A 566 -59.00 -30.96 25.72
CA TYR A 566 -60.17 -30.84 26.60
C TYR A 566 -61.13 -32.04 26.48
N LEU A 567 -60.81 -33.01 25.61
CA LEU A 567 -61.63 -34.20 25.38
C LEU A 567 -61.23 -35.32 26.34
N SER A 568 -62.20 -36.14 26.73
CA SER A 568 -61.88 -37.37 27.47
C SER A 568 -61.10 -38.35 26.58
N ALA A 569 -60.24 -39.18 27.18
CA ALA A 569 -59.42 -40.15 26.45
C ALA A 569 -60.23 -40.99 25.45
N GLY A 570 -61.39 -41.51 25.85
CA GLY A 570 -62.25 -42.28 24.93
C GLY A 570 -62.89 -41.47 23.80
N THR A 571 -63.05 -40.14 23.96
CA THR A 571 -63.51 -39.26 22.87
C THR A 571 -62.37 -38.93 21.91
N LEU A 572 -61.15 -38.79 22.44
CA LEU A 572 -59.93 -38.57 21.67
C LEU A 572 -59.60 -39.80 20.80
N ASP A 573 -59.76 -41.01 21.35
CA ASP A 573 -59.66 -42.28 20.61
C ASP A 573 -60.65 -42.33 19.43
N LEU A 574 -61.90 -41.91 19.63
CA LEU A 574 -62.90 -41.82 18.56
C LEU A 574 -62.58 -40.75 17.52
N MET A 575 -62.07 -39.59 17.94
CA MET A 575 -61.60 -38.53 17.05
C MET A 575 -60.50 -39.06 16.14
N TYR A 576 -59.51 -39.75 16.71
CA TYR A 576 -58.42 -40.32 15.95
C TYR A 576 -58.92 -41.40 14.99
N LEU A 577 -59.84 -42.27 15.42
CA LEU A 577 -60.47 -43.25 14.54
C LEU A 577 -61.20 -42.57 13.38
N ALA A 578 -61.98 -41.52 13.65
CA ALA A 578 -62.72 -40.77 12.64
C ALA A 578 -61.79 -40.10 11.62
N VAL A 579 -60.76 -39.38 12.07
CA VAL A 579 -59.76 -38.77 11.18
C VAL A 579 -59.02 -39.86 10.39
N ARG A 580 -58.65 -40.98 11.01
CA ARG A 580 -57.94 -42.06 10.33
C ARG A 580 -58.78 -42.72 9.24
N LEU A 581 -60.06 -42.95 9.51
CA LEU A 581 -61.00 -43.44 8.49
C LEU A 581 -61.21 -42.42 7.38
N ALA A 582 -61.22 -41.11 7.69
CA ALA A 582 -61.31 -40.04 6.70
C ALA A 582 -60.07 -39.99 5.79
N VAL A 583 -58.86 -40.10 6.36
CA VAL A 583 -57.65 -40.20 5.54
C VAL A 583 -57.65 -41.50 4.71
N CYS A 584 -58.15 -42.61 5.25
CA CYS A 584 -58.31 -43.85 4.48
C CYS A 584 -59.33 -43.73 3.33
N GLU A 585 -60.27 -42.79 3.38
CA GLU A 585 -61.15 -42.49 2.24
C GLU A 585 -60.46 -41.58 1.22
N LEU A 586 -59.66 -40.60 1.67
CA LEU A 586 -59.05 -39.57 0.81
C LEU A 586 -57.68 -39.96 0.20
N ALA A 587 -56.89 -40.76 0.92
CA ALA A 587 -55.53 -41.14 0.50
C ALA A 587 -55.50 -42.41 -0.35
N LEU A 588 -56.59 -43.19 -0.35
CA LEU A 588 -56.70 -44.37 -1.18
C LEU A 588 -57.30 -43.99 -2.55
N PRO A 589 -56.81 -44.55 -3.66
CA PRO A 589 -57.33 -44.25 -4.99
C PRO A 589 -58.80 -44.65 -5.13
N GLU A 590 -59.56 -43.90 -5.95
CA GLU A 590 -61.00 -44.11 -6.21
C GLU A 590 -61.32 -45.43 -6.96
N GLY A 591 -60.30 -46.20 -7.34
CA GLY A 591 -60.41 -47.48 -8.03
C GLY A 591 -60.90 -48.61 -7.12
N GLU A 592 -60.24 -49.76 -7.19
CA GLU A 592 -60.63 -50.92 -6.40
C GLU A 592 -60.28 -50.74 -4.91
N PRO A 593 -61.26 -50.62 -4.00
CA PRO A 593 -60.99 -50.15 -2.66
C PRO A 593 -60.17 -51.16 -1.86
N CYS A 594 -59.17 -50.66 -1.14
CA CYS A 594 -58.32 -51.42 -0.23
C CYS A 594 -59.14 -52.04 0.92
N PRO A 595 -58.88 -53.29 1.32
CA PRO A 595 -59.48 -53.84 2.55
C PRO A 595 -58.99 -53.08 3.79
N LEU A 596 -59.93 -52.69 4.65
CA LEU A 596 -59.67 -52.07 5.94
C LEU A 596 -59.46 -53.16 7.00
N ILE A 597 -58.27 -53.19 7.61
CA ILE A 597 -57.91 -54.20 8.63
C ILE A 597 -57.83 -53.51 9.99
N ILE A 598 -58.54 -54.06 10.96
CA ILE A 598 -58.64 -53.51 12.32
C ILE A 598 -58.30 -54.63 13.32
N ASP A 599 -57.20 -54.46 14.05
CA ASP A 599 -56.71 -55.41 15.05
C ASP A 599 -56.94 -54.85 16.46
N ASP A 600 -57.99 -55.32 17.13
CA ASP A 600 -58.30 -55.04 18.54
C ASP A 600 -58.27 -53.54 18.91
N ALA A 601 -58.59 -52.68 17.94
CA ALA A 601 -58.46 -51.22 18.07
C ALA A 601 -59.64 -50.57 18.83
N LEU A 602 -60.72 -51.32 19.05
CA LEU A 602 -61.96 -50.84 19.69
C LEU A 602 -62.06 -51.24 21.17
N VAL A 603 -60.99 -51.81 21.75
CA VAL A 603 -60.99 -52.38 23.11
C VAL A 603 -61.17 -51.34 24.21
N ASN A 604 -60.86 -50.06 23.96
CA ASN A 604 -60.99 -48.99 24.96
C ASN A 604 -62.37 -48.31 24.95
N LEU A 605 -63.28 -48.70 24.05
CA LEU A 605 -64.60 -48.10 23.93
C LEU A 605 -65.58 -48.67 24.97
N ASP A 606 -66.49 -47.82 25.45
CA ASP A 606 -67.65 -48.26 26.21
C ASP A 606 -68.69 -48.91 25.28
N GLU A 607 -69.67 -49.62 25.85
CA GLU A 607 -70.72 -50.31 25.08
C GLU A 607 -71.46 -49.42 24.07
N PRO A 608 -71.95 -48.20 24.42
CA PRO A 608 -72.67 -47.37 23.45
C PRO A 608 -71.78 -46.89 22.30
N ARG A 609 -70.52 -46.50 22.57
CA ARG A 609 -69.59 -46.09 21.51
C ARG A 609 -69.15 -47.26 20.64
N LEU A 610 -68.98 -48.45 21.23
CA LEU A 610 -68.67 -49.66 20.47
C LEU A 610 -69.79 -49.97 19.47
N ALA A 611 -71.05 -49.93 19.91
CA ALA A 611 -72.19 -50.15 19.01
C ALA A 611 -72.22 -49.12 17.86
N GLN A 612 -71.96 -47.84 18.15
CA GLN A 612 -71.90 -46.77 17.15
C GLN A 612 -70.72 -46.95 16.18
N ALA A 613 -69.54 -47.31 16.67
CA ALA A 613 -68.37 -47.62 15.84
C ALA A 613 -68.63 -48.83 14.94
N MET A 614 -69.27 -49.88 15.45
CA MET A 614 -69.65 -51.05 14.64
C MET A 614 -70.63 -50.70 13.53
N GLU A 615 -71.59 -49.82 13.78
CA GLU A 615 -72.51 -49.35 12.74
C GLU A 615 -71.80 -48.52 11.66
N LEU A 616 -70.86 -47.66 12.06
CA LEU A 616 -69.99 -46.96 11.10
C LEU A 616 -69.19 -47.95 10.24
N LEU A 617 -68.58 -48.97 10.86
CA LEU A 617 -67.84 -50.00 10.13
C LEU A 617 -68.72 -50.80 9.18
N ARG A 618 -69.98 -51.10 9.53
CA ARG A 618 -70.95 -51.71 8.60
C ARG A 618 -71.24 -50.81 7.41
N ARG A 619 -71.34 -49.49 7.63
CA ARG A 619 -71.54 -48.52 6.54
C ARG A 619 -70.34 -48.48 5.60
N ILE A 620 -69.12 -48.44 6.14
CA ILE A 620 -67.86 -48.51 5.37
C ILE A 620 -67.75 -49.84 4.62
N ALA A 621 -68.19 -50.93 5.26
CA ALA A 621 -68.19 -52.26 4.69
C ALA A 621 -69.03 -52.42 3.40
N LYS A 622 -69.97 -51.50 3.14
CA LYS A 622 -70.72 -51.47 1.88
C LYS A 622 -69.84 -51.08 0.69
N LYS A 623 -68.81 -50.27 0.93
CA LYS A 623 -67.89 -49.79 -0.11
C LYS A 623 -66.62 -50.64 -0.19
N ARG A 624 -66.09 -51.13 0.92
CA ARG A 624 -64.82 -51.88 0.99
C ARG A 624 -64.92 -53.07 1.93
N GLN A 625 -64.06 -54.07 1.78
CA GLN A 625 -64.01 -55.16 2.76
C GLN A 625 -63.44 -54.62 4.08
N VAL A 626 -64.08 -54.96 5.20
CA VAL A 626 -63.61 -54.64 6.55
C VAL A 626 -63.33 -55.94 7.29
N ILE A 627 -62.13 -56.08 7.82
CA ILE A 627 -61.68 -57.25 8.59
C ILE A 627 -61.36 -56.78 10.00
N LEU A 628 -62.25 -57.08 10.94
CA LEU A 628 -62.12 -56.72 12.34
C LEU A 628 -61.74 -57.96 13.17
N PHE A 629 -60.56 -57.96 13.75
CA PHE A 629 -60.17 -58.92 14.77
C PHE A 629 -60.45 -58.32 16.15
N THR A 630 -61.17 -59.04 17.01
CA THR A 630 -61.50 -58.53 18.35
C THR A 630 -61.53 -59.63 19.41
N CYS A 631 -61.20 -59.26 20.64
CA CYS A 631 -61.41 -60.08 21.84
C CYS A 631 -62.78 -59.86 22.52
N ARG A 632 -63.62 -58.94 22.03
CA ARG A 632 -64.94 -58.63 22.58
C ARG A 632 -66.04 -59.39 21.83
N LYS A 633 -66.93 -60.05 22.58
CA LYS A 633 -67.95 -60.96 22.04
C LYS A 633 -69.22 -60.25 21.56
N GLN A 634 -69.48 -59.04 22.07
CA GLN A 634 -70.69 -58.26 21.81
C GLN A 634 -70.55 -57.39 20.56
#